data_AF-A0A1H9HDZ4-F1
#
_entry.id   AF-A0A1H9HDZ4-F1
#
_cell.length_a   1.000
_cell.length_b   1.000
_cell.length_c   1.000
_cell.angle_alpha   90.00
_cell.angle_beta   90.00
_cell.angle_gamma   90.00
#
_symmetry.space_group_name_H-M   'P 1'
#
loop_
_entity.id
_entity.type
_entity.pdbx_description
1 polymer ?
#
loop_
_entity_poly.entity_id
_entity_poly.type
_entity_poly.pdbx_seq_one_letter_code
_entity_poly.pdbx_strand_id
1 'polypeptide(L)'
;MGKVEFNVPPSPYSPPHTIEFEANQEEYNIIRAFGRKVFEMGYFPYERTAEKRVLDIYRIGKLEALKVLLHQKPRLLGTLRDRNGSWPVGIYNLIDCFVGNTNPKRIFELNVEDSSWVVRRKRENIYGNIKDKNLEELFRDFLGISASLQVGDVTEINHQPYYRAVDLVIAFMSVYDTKNFPEILNNIEKLLSKEGRVLLFAGEALLNEDNKAVMEHIGIHLNTVLNFPTKVFSFEIGFSQNGNEHSSELMILSREKDKFIFTGQFANEAVHNEELLTNLFHRREPGRTPELGLLTHCRQYVSCLNTISKAKLKEESKSQRYPGVQLKELVKPSTAIMNETLNSHYTTNHGELLTAIFMHGTDLGLVNDEAVEEMLGEWQLSNMSVIKLPLDPTKVFYPYFRIYWESPLHQLALEGVPKSEDAFLGSVNSEDVETIVVYLPPYAEQVRRFELAEVIDRTQKESEQLKSSIWSGELSFNEFSARVEALQKGNDLSFWIARLPAPLARILNRYETTTDVKARSEHLYHFFEGCAEYIVCISLSFLKHSSLKYDEVIENFNFKEDQKSNKKFGATFGTWTHLISKIAITVRSLKEKGALPSTSFPQELTSLLLGSNFIKTIESARILRNKRSHEGLLDGQDAENRLKELEVLIQSIRYELVGALSPIALMYLFESRRKKGKYLIQFKDCRGASNRLSLRDFERSADLQDGLYLKLNELFIPLLPVIQYDDDLNIFTFFNALQRDEVAVVNYTHGEYSSHSFSDAKLVVTIRETLGLIT
;
A
#
# COMPACT_ATOMS: atom_id res chain seq x y z
N MET A 1 -4.17 49.01 17.52
CA MET A 1 -4.71 48.22 16.40
C MET A 1 -4.95 46.81 16.91
N GLY A 2 -6.17 46.29 16.79
CA GLY A 2 -6.50 44.94 17.24
C GLY A 2 -6.48 43.97 16.06
N LYS A 3 -5.97 42.75 16.26
CA LYS A 3 -6.06 41.66 15.28
C LYS A 3 -7.49 41.11 15.26
N VAL A 4 -8.07 40.95 14.07
CA VAL A 4 -9.36 40.26 13.87
C VAL A 4 -9.09 38.99 13.09
N GLU A 5 -9.36 37.83 13.70
CA GLU A 5 -9.20 36.51 13.06
C GLU A 5 -10.50 36.07 12.36
N PHE A 6 -10.37 35.55 11.15
CA PHE A 6 -11.47 34.98 10.39
C PHE A 6 -11.48 33.45 10.52
N ASN A 7 -12.57 32.87 11.00
CA ASN A 7 -12.83 31.44 10.86
C ASN A 7 -13.83 31.20 9.73
N VAL A 8 -13.35 30.56 8.66
CA VAL A 8 -14.19 30.16 7.52
C VAL A 8 -14.66 28.72 7.76
N PRO A 9 -15.97 28.41 7.78
CA PRO A 9 -16.43 27.03 7.80
C PRO A 9 -16.03 26.34 6.49
N PRO A 10 -15.59 25.07 6.51
CA PRO A 10 -15.02 24.41 5.34
C PRO A 10 -16.06 24.29 4.22
N SER A 11 -15.64 24.69 3.01
CA SER A 11 -16.20 24.13 1.79
C SER A 11 -15.71 22.69 1.68
N PRO A 12 -16.50 21.73 1.16
CA PRO A 12 -16.04 20.36 0.94
C PRO A 12 -14.79 20.25 0.03
N TYR A 13 -14.37 21.35 -0.60
CA TYR A 13 -13.24 21.39 -1.52
C TYR A 13 -12.11 22.35 -1.11
N SER A 14 -12.09 22.91 0.11
CA SER A 14 -10.99 23.81 0.51
C SER A 14 -10.72 23.82 2.02
N PRO A 15 -9.44 23.83 2.46
CA PRO A 15 -9.10 23.97 3.86
C PRO A 15 -9.50 25.35 4.40
N PRO A 16 -9.77 25.49 5.70
CA PRO A 16 -10.05 26.79 6.31
C PRO A 16 -8.82 27.69 6.21
N HIS A 17 -8.99 28.88 5.63
CA HIS A 17 -7.95 29.91 5.60
C HIS A 17 -8.29 31.01 6.60
N THR A 18 -7.40 31.23 7.57
CA THR A 18 -7.43 32.40 8.46
C THR A 18 -6.82 33.58 7.70
N ILE A 19 -7.62 34.62 7.45
CA ILE A 19 -7.12 35.87 6.85
C ILE A 19 -6.80 36.82 7.99
N GLU A 20 -5.54 37.13 8.25
CA GLU A 20 -5.15 38.17 9.21
C GLU A 20 -5.30 39.57 8.56
N PHE A 21 -5.83 40.54 9.30
CA PHE A 21 -6.07 41.90 8.79
C PHE A 21 -5.82 43.00 9.86
N GLU A 22 -5.24 44.12 9.41
CA GLU A 22 -5.10 45.37 10.17
C GLU A 22 -6.16 46.38 9.70
N ALA A 23 -7.38 46.27 10.21
CA ALA A 23 -8.27 47.43 10.29
C ALA A 23 -8.92 47.46 11.66
N ASN A 24 -9.31 48.64 12.10
CA ASN A 24 -10.08 48.73 13.32
C ASN A 24 -11.51 48.18 13.08
N GLN A 25 -12.20 47.83 14.18
CA GLN A 25 -13.54 47.23 14.11
C GLN A 25 -14.55 48.13 13.38
N GLU A 26 -14.37 49.44 13.43
CA GLU A 26 -15.23 50.42 12.77
C GLU A 26 -15.08 50.36 11.25
N GLU A 27 -13.84 50.36 10.75
CA GLU A 27 -13.51 50.19 9.33
C GLU A 27 -14.04 48.85 8.80
N TYR A 28 -13.91 47.78 9.58
CA TYR A 28 -14.46 46.48 9.21
C TYR A 28 -15.99 46.50 9.11
N ASN A 29 -16.68 47.08 10.10
CA ASN A 29 -18.14 47.21 10.07
C ASN A 29 -18.61 48.04 8.86
N ILE A 30 -17.83 49.07 8.51
CA ILE A 30 -18.07 49.89 7.34
C ILE A 30 -17.89 49.08 6.04
N ILE A 31 -16.80 48.33 5.90
CA ILE A 31 -16.54 47.43 4.75
C ILE A 31 -17.65 46.40 4.59
N ARG A 32 -18.11 45.82 5.71
CA ARG A 32 -19.18 44.84 5.72
C ARG A 32 -20.53 45.43 5.30
N ALA A 33 -20.90 46.57 5.88
CA ALA A 33 -22.10 47.30 5.51
C ALA A 33 -22.07 47.71 4.03
N PHE A 34 -20.88 48.06 3.51
CA PHE A 34 -20.69 48.34 2.09
C PHE A 34 -20.82 47.09 1.22
N GLY A 35 -20.20 45.97 1.58
CA GLY A 35 -20.33 44.69 0.88
C GLY A 35 -21.78 44.27 0.74
N ARG A 36 -22.56 44.35 1.83
CA ARG A 36 -24.01 44.10 1.81
C ARG A 36 -24.75 45.00 0.83
N LYS A 37 -24.51 46.31 0.84
CA LYS A 37 -25.17 47.26 -0.06
C LYS A 37 -24.86 46.97 -1.53
N VAL A 38 -23.62 46.60 -1.84
CA VAL A 38 -23.20 46.23 -3.20
C VAL A 38 -23.85 44.91 -3.65
N PHE A 39 -24.02 43.96 -2.73
CA PHE A 39 -24.76 42.72 -2.96
C PHE A 39 -26.26 42.97 -3.22
N GLU A 40 -26.91 43.79 -2.39
CA GLU A 40 -28.33 44.16 -2.54
C GLU A 40 -28.62 44.86 -3.88
N MET A 41 -27.63 45.55 -4.46
CA MET A 41 -27.71 46.15 -5.79
C MET A 41 -27.61 45.13 -6.94
N GLY A 42 -27.43 43.85 -6.65
CA GLY A 42 -27.39 42.76 -7.63
C GLY A 42 -26.07 42.65 -8.40
N TYR A 43 -24.98 43.27 -7.90
CA TYR A 43 -23.68 43.23 -8.58
C TYR A 43 -22.91 41.92 -8.36
N PHE A 44 -23.21 41.19 -7.29
CA PHE A 44 -22.57 39.91 -6.97
C PHE A 44 -23.61 38.85 -6.61
N PRO A 45 -23.36 37.57 -6.94
CA PRO A 45 -24.28 36.48 -6.64
C PRO A 45 -24.33 36.14 -5.14
N TYR A 46 -23.33 36.54 -4.35
CA TYR A 46 -23.25 36.25 -2.91
C TYR A 46 -22.76 37.47 -2.11
N GLU A 47 -23.37 37.72 -0.95
CA GLU A 47 -23.03 38.83 -0.04
C GLU A 47 -21.55 38.80 0.39
N ARG A 48 -21.03 37.61 0.72
CA ARG A 48 -19.61 37.44 1.11
C ARG A 48 -18.64 37.76 -0.03
N THR A 49 -18.99 37.46 -1.28
CA THR A 49 -18.16 37.83 -2.43
C THR A 49 -18.09 39.35 -2.57
N ALA A 50 -19.22 40.04 -2.38
CA ALA A 50 -19.26 41.50 -2.38
C ALA A 50 -18.45 42.10 -1.21
N GLU A 51 -18.57 41.54 0.01
CA GLU A 51 -17.76 41.95 1.17
C GLU A 51 -16.25 41.78 0.91
N LYS A 52 -15.82 40.63 0.38
CA LYS A 52 -14.41 40.37 0.04
C LYS A 52 -13.89 41.37 -0.99
N ARG A 53 -14.66 41.68 -2.04
CA ARG A 53 -14.24 42.63 -3.09
C ARG A 53 -14.17 44.06 -2.58
N VAL A 54 -15.14 44.48 -1.77
CA VAL A 54 -15.09 45.79 -1.09
C VAL A 54 -13.85 45.89 -0.20
N LEU A 55 -13.50 44.82 0.50
CA LEU A 55 -12.27 44.73 1.29
C LEU A 55 -11.01 44.84 0.41
N ASP A 56 -10.97 44.17 -0.75
CA ASP A 56 -9.83 44.26 -1.66
C ASP A 56 -9.68 45.66 -2.27
N ILE A 57 -10.78 46.33 -2.64
CA ILE A 57 -10.75 47.75 -3.05
C ILE A 57 -10.25 48.63 -1.90
N TYR A 58 -10.74 48.39 -0.67
CA TYR A 58 -10.31 49.13 0.50
C TYR A 58 -8.80 48.96 0.77
N ARG A 59 -8.22 47.77 0.54
CA ARG A 59 -6.78 47.51 0.66
C ARG A 59 -5.95 48.33 -0.34
N ILE A 60 -6.53 48.63 -1.51
CA ILE A 60 -5.83 49.30 -2.61
C ILE A 60 -6.09 50.82 -2.59
N GLY A 61 -7.23 51.26 -2.06
CA GLY A 61 -7.69 52.66 -2.02
C GLY A 61 -7.79 53.26 -0.60
N LYS A 62 -8.39 54.46 -0.50
CA LYS A 62 -8.80 55.05 0.79
C LYS A 62 -10.32 54.89 0.96
N LEU A 63 -10.81 54.84 2.20
CA LEU A 63 -12.24 54.74 2.53
C LEU A 63 -13.13 55.74 1.77
N GLU A 64 -12.64 56.97 1.58
CA GLU A 64 -13.33 58.03 0.84
C GLU A 64 -13.51 57.71 -0.65
N ALA A 65 -12.56 57.02 -1.28
CA ALA A 65 -12.68 56.59 -2.67
C ALA A 65 -13.83 55.57 -2.83
N LEU A 66 -13.99 54.70 -1.83
CA LEU A 66 -15.04 53.69 -1.80
C LEU A 66 -16.44 54.31 -1.64
N LYS A 67 -16.54 55.38 -0.84
CA LYS A 67 -17.78 56.18 -0.74
C LYS A 67 -18.14 56.85 -2.07
N VAL A 68 -17.17 57.42 -2.78
CA VAL A 68 -17.40 58.06 -4.09
C VAL A 68 -17.88 57.04 -5.14
N LEU A 69 -17.27 55.85 -5.16
CA LEU A 69 -17.62 54.74 -6.07
C LEU A 69 -19.10 54.37 -6.01
N LEU A 70 -19.63 54.23 -4.80
CA LEU A 70 -21.02 53.86 -4.54
C LEU A 70 -22.04 54.94 -4.89
N HIS A 71 -21.70 56.21 -4.70
CA HIS A 71 -22.66 57.30 -4.87
C HIS A 71 -22.63 57.90 -6.27
N GLN A 72 -21.46 57.93 -6.91
CA GLN A 72 -21.27 58.65 -8.17
C GLN A 72 -21.09 57.73 -9.37
N LYS A 73 -20.50 56.53 -9.19
CA LYS A 73 -20.20 55.61 -10.29
C LYS A 73 -20.52 54.14 -9.97
N PRO A 74 -21.74 53.79 -9.50
CA PRO A 74 -22.09 52.43 -9.08
C PRO A 74 -21.98 51.39 -10.21
N ARG A 75 -22.07 51.82 -11.48
CA ARG A 75 -21.86 50.94 -12.64
C ARG A 75 -20.43 50.36 -12.70
N LEU A 76 -19.43 51.06 -12.15
CA LEU A 76 -18.05 50.57 -12.06
C LEU A 76 -17.86 49.49 -10.99
N LEU A 77 -18.78 49.35 -10.02
CA LEU A 77 -18.75 48.21 -9.09
C LEU A 77 -19.15 46.91 -9.79
N GLY A 78 -20.00 47.02 -10.82
CA GLY A 78 -20.40 45.89 -11.65
C GLY A 78 -19.33 45.40 -12.62
N THR A 79 -18.18 46.09 -12.78
CA THR A 79 -17.03 45.62 -13.58
C THR A 79 -16.04 44.83 -12.74
N LEU A 80 -16.13 44.94 -11.41
CA LEU A 80 -15.45 44.09 -10.43
C LEU A 80 -16.14 42.73 -10.28
N ARG A 81 -16.82 42.24 -11.33
CA ARG A 81 -17.56 40.96 -11.31
C ARG A 81 -16.69 39.84 -10.75
N ASP A 82 -17.38 38.78 -10.32
CA ASP A 82 -16.85 37.48 -9.91
C ASP A 82 -16.00 36.81 -11.01
N ARG A 83 -14.90 37.45 -11.43
CA ARG A 83 -13.75 36.76 -11.98
C ARG A 83 -13.19 36.02 -10.79
N ASN A 84 -13.66 34.79 -10.60
CA ASN A 84 -13.08 33.84 -9.67
C ASN A 84 -11.60 33.71 -10.02
N GLY A 85 -10.79 34.60 -9.46
CA GLY A 85 -9.37 34.40 -9.42
C GLY A 85 -8.52 35.61 -9.10
N SER A 86 -8.03 35.66 -7.88
CA SER A 86 -6.95 36.59 -7.51
C SER A 86 -5.73 35.73 -7.27
N TRP A 87 -4.63 36.02 -7.97
CA TRP A 87 -3.39 35.28 -7.78
C TRP A 87 -3.01 35.21 -6.29
N PRO A 88 -2.53 34.06 -5.78
CA PRO A 88 -2.14 33.91 -4.39
C PRO A 88 -1.14 34.99 -3.98
N VAL A 89 -1.26 35.51 -2.74
CA VAL A 89 -0.40 36.60 -2.25
C VAL A 89 1.09 36.26 -2.37
N GLY A 90 1.45 34.98 -2.21
CA GLY A 90 2.82 34.50 -2.38
C GLY A 90 3.43 34.79 -3.75
N ILE A 91 2.62 34.85 -4.82
CA ILE A 91 3.09 35.19 -6.18
C ILE A 91 3.55 36.65 -6.24
N TYR A 92 2.84 37.57 -5.60
CA TYR A 92 3.28 38.97 -5.56
C TYR A 92 4.56 39.14 -4.76
N ASN A 93 4.72 38.39 -3.65
CA ASN A 93 5.98 38.38 -2.89
C ASN A 93 7.15 37.84 -3.74
N LEU A 94 6.89 36.84 -4.59
CA LEU A 94 7.86 36.32 -5.54
C LEU A 94 8.25 37.37 -6.59
N ILE A 95 7.28 38.11 -7.12
CA ILE A 95 7.54 39.24 -8.02
C ILE A 95 8.37 40.32 -7.30
N ASP A 96 8.02 40.67 -6.06
CA ASP A 96 8.80 41.64 -5.28
C ASP A 96 10.23 41.17 -5.05
N CYS A 97 10.43 39.87 -4.79
CA CYS A 97 11.75 39.27 -4.68
C CYS A 97 12.53 39.41 -5.99
N PHE A 98 11.91 39.11 -7.14
CA PHE A 98 12.54 39.29 -8.45
C PHE A 98 12.89 40.76 -8.71
N VAL A 99 11.96 41.68 -8.48
CA VAL A 99 12.16 43.12 -8.66
C VAL A 99 13.27 43.63 -7.74
N GLY A 100 13.34 43.17 -6.49
CA GLY A 100 14.42 43.50 -5.56
C GLY A 100 15.79 43.03 -6.03
N ASN A 101 15.87 41.81 -6.56
CA ASN A 101 17.13 41.21 -7.04
C ASN A 101 17.60 41.74 -8.40
N THR A 102 16.67 42.16 -9.27
CA THR A 102 16.99 42.62 -10.64
C THR A 102 16.95 44.14 -10.81
N ASN A 103 16.31 44.86 -9.89
CA ASN A 103 16.17 46.31 -9.88
C ASN A 103 15.78 46.94 -11.24
N PRO A 104 14.67 46.49 -11.87
CA PRO A 104 14.24 46.99 -13.18
C PRO A 104 13.84 48.46 -13.08
N LYS A 105 14.27 49.29 -14.04
CA LYS A 105 13.93 50.72 -14.06
C LYS A 105 12.54 50.96 -14.62
N ARG A 106 12.07 50.12 -15.55
CA ARG A 106 10.72 50.17 -16.11
C ARG A 106 10.08 48.80 -16.10
N ILE A 107 8.86 48.73 -15.57
CA ILE A 107 8.08 47.49 -15.46
C ILE A 107 6.79 47.65 -16.26
N PHE A 108 6.38 46.60 -16.99
CA PHE A 108 5.11 46.58 -17.71
C PHE A 108 4.34 45.30 -17.36
N GLU A 109 3.11 45.43 -16.86
CA GLU A 109 2.23 44.28 -16.61
C GLU A 109 1.24 44.11 -17.77
N LEU A 110 1.25 42.93 -18.39
CA LEU A 110 0.54 42.66 -19.64
C LEU A 110 -0.99 42.58 -19.46
N ASN A 111 -1.45 42.00 -18.34
CA ASN A 111 -2.85 41.74 -18.06
C ASN A 111 -3.21 42.35 -16.70
N VAL A 112 -3.41 43.66 -16.67
CA VAL A 112 -3.74 44.38 -15.43
C VAL A 112 -5.20 44.15 -15.05
N GLU A 113 -5.39 43.57 -13.88
CA GLU A 113 -6.66 43.34 -13.21
C GLU A 113 -6.70 44.03 -11.83
N ASP A 114 -7.79 43.86 -11.08
CA ASP A 114 -7.98 44.48 -9.76
C ASP A 114 -7.01 44.00 -8.69
N SER A 115 -6.51 42.77 -8.80
CA SER A 115 -5.54 42.21 -7.87
C SER A 115 -4.08 42.37 -8.31
N SER A 116 -3.83 42.87 -9.53
CA SER A 116 -2.52 42.94 -10.19
C SER A 116 -1.42 43.61 -9.38
N TRP A 117 -0.18 43.22 -9.67
CA TRP A 117 1.00 43.71 -8.94
C TRP A 117 1.19 45.23 -9.11
N VAL A 118 0.99 45.76 -10.32
CA VAL A 118 1.07 47.20 -10.61
C VAL A 118 0.10 48.02 -9.75
N VAL A 119 -1.10 47.49 -9.55
CA VAL A 119 -2.17 48.14 -8.79
C VAL A 119 -1.79 48.26 -7.30
N ARG A 120 -1.09 47.26 -6.77
CA ARG A 120 -0.66 47.21 -5.36
C ARG A 120 0.52 48.12 -5.03
N ARG A 121 1.47 48.31 -5.95
CA ARG A 121 2.75 48.97 -5.66
C ARG A 121 2.84 50.46 -5.99
N LYS A 122 1.95 50.98 -6.86
CA LYS A 122 1.79 52.42 -7.16
C LYS A 122 3.12 53.20 -7.33
N ARG A 123 3.96 52.79 -8.28
CA ARG A 123 5.21 53.51 -8.62
C ARG A 123 5.10 54.19 -9.97
N GLU A 124 5.78 55.32 -10.15
CA GLU A 124 5.76 56.13 -11.38
C GLU A 124 6.35 55.41 -12.61
N ASN A 125 7.10 54.33 -12.40
CA ASN A 125 7.81 53.58 -13.43
C ASN A 125 7.17 52.22 -13.77
N ILE A 126 5.93 51.99 -13.31
CA ILE A 126 5.18 50.77 -13.61
C ILE A 126 4.05 51.13 -14.57
N TYR A 127 4.01 50.41 -15.68
CA TYR A 127 3.00 50.54 -16.72
C TYR A 127 2.19 49.25 -16.82
N GLY A 128 1.08 49.27 -17.55
CA GLY A 128 0.41 48.04 -17.90
C GLY A 128 -0.73 48.18 -18.89
N ASN A 129 -1.23 47.04 -19.34
CA ASN A 129 -2.33 46.94 -20.28
C ASN A 129 -3.58 46.38 -19.60
N ILE A 130 -4.71 47.05 -19.81
CA ILE A 130 -5.99 46.72 -19.17
C ILE A 130 -7.07 46.58 -20.23
N LYS A 131 -7.70 45.41 -20.30
CA LYS A 131 -8.70 45.11 -21.33
C LYS A 131 -10.02 45.87 -21.12
N ASP A 132 -10.42 46.07 -19.87
CA ASP A 132 -11.69 46.70 -19.52
C ASP A 132 -11.51 48.21 -19.26
N LYS A 133 -12.04 49.02 -20.18
CA LYS A 133 -12.02 50.48 -20.08
C LYS A 133 -12.65 51.00 -18.78
N ASN A 134 -13.69 50.34 -18.26
CA ASN A 134 -14.32 50.74 -17.02
C ASN A 134 -13.41 50.48 -15.82
N LEU A 135 -12.65 49.39 -15.86
CA LEU A 135 -11.67 49.06 -14.83
C LEU A 135 -10.47 50.02 -14.88
N GLU A 136 -10.07 50.47 -16.08
CA GLU A 136 -9.10 51.56 -16.22
C GLU A 136 -9.63 52.87 -15.62
N GLU A 137 -10.86 53.27 -15.95
CA GLU A 137 -11.48 54.47 -15.39
C GLU A 137 -11.56 54.39 -13.86
N LEU A 138 -11.84 53.20 -13.32
CA LEU A 138 -11.78 52.93 -11.89
C LEU A 138 -10.37 53.19 -11.33
N PHE A 139 -9.32 52.60 -11.92
CA PHE A 139 -7.96 52.76 -11.41
C PHE A 139 -7.43 54.19 -11.57
N ARG A 140 -7.81 54.88 -12.65
CA ARG A 140 -7.49 56.29 -12.86
C ARG A 140 -8.12 57.14 -11.78
N ASP A 141 -9.45 57.10 -11.69
CA ASP A 141 -10.20 58.08 -10.92
C ASP A 141 -10.08 57.81 -9.41
N PHE A 142 -9.88 56.56 -9.00
CA PHE A 142 -9.91 56.16 -7.59
C PHE A 142 -8.55 55.78 -7.00
N LEU A 143 -7.63 55.28 -7.82
CA LEU A 143 -6.31 54.85 -7.35
C LEU A 143 -5.18 55.80 -7.76
N GLY A 144 -5.44 56.71 -8.71
CA GLY A 144 -4.46 57.65 -9.24
C GLY A 144 -3.42 57.01 -10.17
N ILE A 145 -3.74 55.86 -10.79
CA ILE A 145 -2.77 55.02 -11.54
C ILE A 145 -2.76 55.36 -13.05
N SER A 146 -3.49 56.38 -13.50
CA SER A 146 -3.89 56.57 -14.90
C SER A 146 -2.81 56.85 -15.93
N ALA A 147 -1.73 57.52 -15.56
CA ALA A 147 -0.67 57.88 -16.51
C ALA A 147 0.09 56.66 -17.05
N SER A 148 -0.18 55.48 -16.49
CA SER A 148 0.60 54.27 -16.63
C SER A 148 -0.17 53.11 -17.26
N LEU A 149 -1.48 53.24 -17.51
CA LEU A 149 -2.32 52.17 -18.04
C LEU A 149 -2.81 52.47 -19.46
N GLN A 150 -2.66 51.51 -20.37
CA GLN A 150 -3.26 51.54 -21.69
C GLN A 150 -4.48 50.62 -21.76
N VAL A 151 -5.55 51.08 -22.42
CA VAL A 151 -6.75 50.26 -22.63
C VAL A 151 -6.63 49.52 -23.96
N GLY A 152 -6.73 48.19 -23.94
CA GLY A 152 -6.65 47.38 -25.15
C GLY A 152 -6.53 45.88 -24.89
N ASP A 153 -6.70 45.08 -25.95
CA ASP A 153 -6.37 43.66 -25.90
C ASP A 153 -4.84 43.47 -25.92
N VAL A 154 -4.34 42.40 -25.32
CA VAL A 154 -2.90 42.11 -25.26
C VAL A 154 -2.31 41.76 -26.62
N THR A 155 -3.14 41.35 -27.57
CA THR A 155 -2.75 41.18 -28.97
C THR A 155 -2.55 42.51 -29.70
N GLU A 156 -3.09 43.62 -29.17
CA GLU A 156 -3.10 44.94 -29.82
C GLU A 156 -2.40 46.03 -28.97
N ILE A 157 -1.24 45.70 -28.40
CA ILE A 157 -0.51 46.65 -27.55
C ILE A 157 -0.02 47.87 -28.34
N ASN A 158 -0.40 49.06 -27.89
CA ASN A 158 0.05 50.31 -28.49
C ASN A 158 1.50 50.62 -28.10
N HIS A 159 2.45 50.48 -29.03
CA HIS A 159 3.87 50.74 -28.79
C HIS A 159 4.25 52.23 -28.78
N GLN A 160 3.52 53.06 -28.03
CA GLN A 160 3.88 54.46 -27.82
C GLN A 160 5.29 54.57 -27.22
N PRO A 161 6.04 55.66 -27.48
CA PRO A 161 7.44 55.79 -27.06
C PRO A 161 7.69 55.53 -25.56
N TYR A 162 6.73 55.88 -24.71
CA TYR A 162 6.81 55.67 -23.26
C TYR A 162 6.79 54.19 -22.84
N TYR A 163 6.20 53.31 -23.65
CA TYR A 163 6.11 51.87 -23.39
C TYR A 163 7.26 51.05 -23.98
N ARG A 164 8.23 51.68 -24.67
CA ARG A 164 9.37 50.98 -25.28
C ARG A 164 10.55 50.84 -24.34
N ALA A 165 11.31 49.77 -24.51
CA ALA A 165 12.51 49.43 -23.73
C ALA A 165 12.23 49.23 -22.23
N VAL A 166 11.20 48.45 -21.93
CA VAL A 166 10.86 47.96 -20.59
C VAL A 166 11.89 46.93 -20.13
N ASP A 167 12.32 47.02 -18.86
CA ASP A 167 13.33 46.11 -18.30
C ASP A 167 12.70 44.82 -17.76
N LEU A 168 11.44 44.88 -17.33
CA LEU A 168 10.69 43.72 -16.87
C LEU A 168 9.24 43.76 -17.37
N VAL A 169 8.84 42.72 -18.09
CA VAL A 169 7.43 42.44 -18.40
C VAL A 169 6.90 41.39 -17.43
N ILE A 170 5.75 41.63 -16.81
CA ILE A 170 5.03 40.65 -15.98
C ILE A 170 3.79 40.21 -16.76
N ALA A 171 3.66 38.91 -16.99
CA ALA A 171 2.56 38.36 -17.76
C ALA A 171 1.93 37.16 -17.02
N PHE A 172 0.62 37.24 -16.83
CA PHE A 172 -0.20 36.16 -16.33
C PHE A 172 -1.03 35.62 -17.49
N MET A 173 -0.80 34.38 -17.88
CA MET A 173 -1.42 33.77 -19.07
C MET A 173 -2.47 32.76 -18.66
N SER A 174 -3.62 32.84 -19.31
CA SER A 174 -4.67 31.84 -19.23
C SER A 174 -4.51 30.78 -20.32
N VAL A 175 -5.20 29.64 -20.18
CA VAL A 175 -5.29 28.62 -21.26
C VAL A 175 -5.81 29.22 -22.57
N TYR A 176 -6.70 30.20 -22.51
CA TYR A 176 -7.27 30.83 -23.70
C TYR A 176 -6.25 31.63 -24.51
N ASP A 177 -5.15 32.06 -23.88
CA ASP A 177 -4.10 32.84 -24.53
C ASP A 177 -3.16 31.97 -25.38
N THR A 178 -3.23 30.63 -25.25
CA THR A 178 -2.39 29.69 -26.02
C THR A 178 -2.47 29.92 -27.53
N LYS A 179 -3.67 30.19 -28.05
CA LYS A 179 -3.90 30.45 -29.49
C LYS A 179 -3.25 31.75 -29.98
N ASN A 180 -3.16 32.74 -29.11
CA ASN A 180 -2.64 34.07 -29.44
C ASN A 180 -1.21 34.26 -28.92
N PHE A 181 -0.59 33.23 -28.35
CA PHE A 181 0.72 33.34 -27.71
C PHE A 181 1.81 33.85 -28.65
N PRO A 182 1.88 33.42 -29.93
CA PRO A 182 2.85 33.99 -30.88
C PRO A 182 2.71 35.51 -31.07
N GLU A 183 1.48 36.01 -31.13
CA GLU A 183 1.21 37.45 -31.29
C GLU A 183 1.56 38.23 -30.01
N ILE A 184 1.20 37.66 -28.85
CA ILE A 184 1.54 38.21 -27.54
C ILE A 184 3.07 38.31 -27.38
N LEU A 185 3.80 37.25 -27.72
CA LEU A 185 5.27 37.24 -27.67
C LEU A 185 5.89 38.30 -28.60
N ASN A 186 5.36 38.46 -29.82
CA ASN A 186 5.81 39.50 -30.75
C ASN A 186 5.59 40.92 -30.20
N ASN A 187 4.50 41.13 -29.46
CA ASN A 187 4.27 42.41 -28.78
C ASN A 187 5.20 42.61 -27.59
N ILE A 188 5.43 41.57 -26.79
CA ILE A 188 6.39 41.59 -25.67
C ILE A 188 7.79 41.92 -26.19
N GLU A 189 8.24 41.31 -27.29
CA GLU A 189 9.53 41.58 -27.92
C GLU A 189 9.72 43.08 -28.15
N LYS A 190 8.75 43.73 -28.81
CA LYS A 190 8.81 45.16 -29.14
C LYS A 190 8.82 46.07 -27.90
N LEU A 191 8.31 45.61 -26.76
CA LEU A 191 8.32 46.34 -25.50
C LEU A 191 9.69 46.23 -24.80
N LEU A 192 10.33 45.07 -24.84
CA LEU A 192 11.53 44.76 -24.06
C LEU A 192 12.75 45.62 -24.44
N SER A 193 13.49 46.07 -23.43
CA SER A 193 14.84 46.60 -23.60
C SER A 193 15.82 45.49 -24.01
N LYS A 194 17.04 45.85 -24.39
CA LYS A 194 18.06 44.87 -24.81
C LYS A 194 18.37 43.83 -23.72
N GLU A 195 18.33 44.25 -22.46
CA GLU A 195 18.55 43.40 -21.27
C GLU A 195 17.22 43.03 -20.59
N GLY A 196 16.11 43.32 -21.25
CA GLY A 196 14.77 43.14 -20.71
C GLY A 196 14.45 41.67 -20.48
N ARG A 197 13.68 41.42 -19.43
CA ARG A 197 13.20 40.09 -19.04
C ARG A 197 11.69 40.02 -18.99
N VAL A 198 11.16 38.81 -19.11
CA VAL A 198 9.75 38.50 -18.95
C VAL A 198 9.60 37.53 -17.79
N LEU A 199 8.74 37.88 -16.83
CA LEU A 199 8.19 36.95 -15.85
C LEU A 199 6.84 36.48 -16.36
N LEU A 200 6.79 35.22 -16.78
CA LEU A 200 5.62 34.62 -17.39
C LEU A 200 5.06 33.53 -16.46
N PHE A 201 3.85 33.74 -15.96
CA PHE A 201 3.10 32.75 -15.19
C PHE A 201 2.12 32.06 -16.13
N ALA A 202 2.33 30.77 -16.38
CA ALA A 202 1.57 29.99 -17.35
C ALA A 202 1.55 28.50 -16.99
N GLY A 203 0.71 27.71 -17.67
CA GLY A 203 0.83 26.26 -17.60
C GLY A 203 1.89 25.72 -18.56
N GLU A 204 2.38 24.51 -18.27
CA GLU A 204 3.42 23.82 -19.06
C GLU A 204 3.09 23.68 -20.55
N ALA A 205 1.80 23.53 -20.89
CA ALA A 205 1.31 23.41 -22.27
C ALA A 205 1.65 24.62 -23.17
N LEU A 206 2.02 25.77 -22.58
CA LEU A 206 2.43 26.95 -23.34
C LEU A 206 3.81 26.77 -23.99
N LEU A 207 4.66 25.87 -23.48
CA LEU A 207 6.00 25.59 -23.99
C LEU A 207 6.03 24.42 -25.00
N ASN A 208 5.05 24.32 -25.88
CA ASN A 208 5.10 23.37 -27.00
C ASN A 208 6.18 23.74 -28.03
N GLU A 209 6.50 22.82 -28.96
CA GLU A 209 7.61 23.03 -29.91
C GLU A 209 7.35 24.21 -30.86
N ASP A 210 6.10 24.44 -31.26
CA ASP A 210 5.70 25.58 -32.09
C ASP A 210 6.02 26.92 -31.39
N ASN A 211 5.64 27.05 -30.13
CA ASN A 211 5.87 28.25 -29.35
C ASN A 211 7.36 28.43 -29.04
N LYS A 212 8.11 27.35 -28.81
CA LYS A 212 9.58 27.40 -28.70
C LYS A 212 10.23 27.91 -29.98
N ALA A 213 9.77 27.44 -31.14
CA ALA A 213 10.25 27.90 -32.44
C ALA A 213 9.93 29.39 -32.67
N VAL A 214 8.73 29.84 -32.30
CA VAL A 214 8.35 31.26 -32.35
C VAL A 214 9.25 32.10 -31.45
N MET A 215 9.45 31.70 -30.19
CA MET A 215 10.36 32.37 -29.27
C MET A 215 11.77 32.52 -29.87
N GLU A 216 12.32 31.44 -30.42
CA GLU A 216 13.63 31.47 -31.06
C GLU A 216 13.67 32.40 -32.29
N HIS A 217 12.61 32.41 -33.10
CA HIS A 217 12.51 33.28 -34.28
C HIS A 217 12.49 34.77 -33.94
N ILE A 218 11.77 35.16 -32.88
CA ILE A 218 11.66 36.56 -32.44
C ILE A 218 12.82 37.00 -31.53
N GLY A 219 13.77 36.11 -31.22
CA GLY A 219 14.91 36.42 -30.36
C GLY A 219 14.57 36.59 -28.88
N ILE A 220 13.54 35.88 -28.40
CA ILE A 220 13.25 35.70 -26.98
C ILE A 220 13.61 34.27 -26.61
N HIS A 221 14.34 34.08 -25.53
CA HIS A 221 14.86 32.78 -25.12
C HIS A 221 14.38 32.43 -23.72
N LEU A 222 14.09 31.14 -23.52
CA LEU A 222 13.76 30.57 -22.22
C LEU A 222 15.03 30.40 -21.40
N ASN A 223 15.12 31.06 -20.24
CA ASN A 223 16.30 30.99 -19.38
C ASN A 223 16.04 30.22 -18.07
N THR A 224 14.80 30.24 -17.57
CA THR A 224 14.42 29.58 -16.32
C THR A 224 12.99 29.10 -16.36
N VAL A 225 12.73 27.94 -15.76
CA VAL A 225 11.38 27.44 -15.49
C VAL A 225 11.31 26.92 -14.07
N LEU A 226 10.39 27.46 -13.27
CA LEU A 226 10.13 27.01 -11.90
C LEU A 226 8.72 26.44 -11.82
N ASN A 227 8.61 25.19 -11.39
CA ASN A 227 7.32 24.54 -11.20
C ASN A 227 6.72 24.90 -9.84
N PHE A 228 5.41 25.14 -9.81
CA PHE A 228 4.64 25.27 -8.57
C PHE A 228 4.03 23.92 -8.16
N PRO A 229 3.92 23.62 -6.85
CA PRO A 229 3.16 22.48 -6.37
C PRO A 229 1.76 22.44 -6.97
N THR A 230 1.26 21.24 -7.25
CA THR A 230 -0.13 21.03 -7.62
C THR A 230 -1.05 21.65 -6.56
N LYS A 231 -2.13 22.31 -7.03
CA LYS A 231 -3.14 23.02 -6.21
C LYS A 231 -2.81 24.43 -5.72
N VAL A 232 -1.67 25.03 -6.09
CA VAL A 232 -1.43 26.47 -5.81
C VAL A 232 -2.47 27.35 -6.53
N PHE A 233 -2.95 26.91 -7.69
CA PHE A 233 -3.97 27.62 -8.49
C PHE A 233 -5.20 26.72 -8.64
N SER A 234 -6.20 26.90 -7.76
CA SER A 234 -7.30 25.94 -7.65
C SER A 234 -8.39 26.03 -8.72
N PHE A 235 -8.48 27.09 -9.53
CA PHE A 235 -9.57 27.22 -10.53
C PHE A 235 -9.27 28.16 -11.72
N GLU A 236 -8.19 28.94 -11.65
CA GLU A 236 -8.17 30.27 -12.29
C GLU A 236 -7.56 30.27 -13.69
N ILE A 237 -6.65 29.34 -13.98
CA ILE A 237 -5.95 29.31 -15.27
C ILE A 237 -6.79 28.56 -16.34
N GLY A 238 -8.01 28.08 -16.02
CA GLY A 238 -8.87 27.36 -16.95
C GLY A 238 -8.53 25.86 -17.10
N PHE A 239 -7.64 25.35 -16.25
CA PHE A 239 -7.11 23.99 -16.37
C PHE A 239 -7.98 22.88 -15.77
N SER A 240 -8.98 23.16 -14.90
CA SER A 240 -9.64 22.09 -14.11
C SER A 240 -11.05 21.68 -14.55
N GLN A 241 -11.59 22.13 -15.68
CA GLN A 241 -12.95 21.72 -16.06
C GLN A 241 -13.10 20.20 -16.29
N ASN A 242 -11.98 19.48 -16.53
CA ASN A 242 -11.98 18.02 -16.75
C ASN A 242 -11.28 17.21 -15.64
N GLY A 243 -11.00 17.80 -14.46
CA GLY A 243 -10.36 17.07 -13.35
C GLY A 243 -8.86 16.79 -13.49
N ASN A 244 -8.23 17.23 -14.60
CA ASN A 244 -6.78 17.11 -14.80
C ASN A 244 -6.07 18.32 -14.19
N GLU A 245 -5.31 18.11 -13.12
CA GLU A 245 -4.46 19.13 -12.52
C GLU A 245 -3.25 19.40 -13.43
N HIS A 246 -3.30 20.48 -14.22
CA HIS A 246 -2.14 20.91 -14.99
C HIS A 246 -1.12 21.64 -14.09
N SER A 247 0.15 21.34 -14.31
CA SER A 247 1.29 22.02 -13.69
C SER A 247 1.26 23.51 -14.05
N SER A 248 1.47 24.36 -13.04
CA SER A 248 1.66 25.80 -13.23
C SER A 248 3.13 26.12 -13.07
N GLU A 249 3.65 27.02 -13.90
CA GLU A 249 5.06 27.32 -13.98
C GLU A 249 5.30 28.84 -13.99
N LEU A 250 6.41 29.25 -13.39
CA LEU A 250 7.01 30.56 -13.61
C LEU A 250 8.16 30.40 -14.59
N MET A 251 8.04 31.05 -15.74
CA MET A 251 9.06 31.07 -16.78
C MET A 251 9.75 32.45 -16.79
N ILE A 252 11.08 32.45 -16.87
CA ILE A 252 11.87 33.67 -17.07
C ILE A 252 12.39 33.64 -18.51
N LEU A 253 11.94 34.61 -19.31
CA LEU A 253 12.40 34.80 -20.68
C LEU A 253 13.29 36.03 -20.77
N SER A 254 14.22 36.07 -21.73
CA SER A 254 15.03 37.25 -22.02
C SER A 254 15.47 37.28 -23.48
N ARG A 255 16.03 38.40 -23.92
CA ARG A 255 16.66 38.51 -25.25
C ARG A 255 18.03 37.83 -25.32
N GLU A 256 18.60 37.45 -24.18
CA GLU A 256 19.91 36.80 -24.12
C GLU A 256 19.74 35.28 -24.18
N LYS A 257 20.40 34.66 -25.17
CA LYS A 257 20.37 33.20 -25.32
C LYS A 257 21.36 32.55 -24.37
N ASP A 258 20.84 31.88 -23.34
CA ASP A 258 21.65 31.04 -22.48
C ASP A 258 21.84 29.63 -23.06
N LYS A 259 23.00 29.03 -22.74
CA LYS A 259 23.28 27.62 -23.07
C LYS A 259 22.48 26.64 -22.20
N PHE A 260 22.12 27.07 -21.00
CA PHE A 260 21.46 26.25 -20.00
C PHE A 260 20.18 26.93 -19.49
N ILE A 261 19.15 26.12 -19.30
CA ILE A 261 17.90 26.50 -18.65
C ILE A 261 18.01 26.08 -17.19
N PHE A 262 17.74 27.02 -16.28
CA PHE A 262 17.62 26.71 -14.86
C PHE A 262 16.22 26.14 -14.59
N THR A 263 16.13 24.95 -14.02
CA THR A 263 14.85 24.35 -13.63
C THR A 263 14.79 24.11 -12.14
N GLY A 264 13.65 24.34 -11.50
CA GLY A 264 13.46 24.09 -10.07
C GLY A 264 11.99 23.95 -9.71
N GLN A 265 11.71 23.58 -8.46
CA GLN A 265 10.34 23.38 -7.99
C GLN A 265 10.16 24.05 -6.63
N PHE A 266 9.13 24.90 -6.53
CA PHE A 266 8.72 25.46 -5.25
C PHE A 266 8.15 24.37 -4.35
N ALA A 267 8.30 24.55 -3.04
CA ALA A 267 7.71 23.68 -2.02
C ALA A 267 6.77 24.50 -1.11
N ASN A 268 6.06 23.81 -0.22
CA ASN A 268 5.26 24.46 0.81
C ASN A 268 6.12 25.06 1.94
N GLU A 269 7.43 24.81 1.93
CA GLU A 269 8.37 25.22 2.96
C GLU A 269 9.12 26.49 2.54
N ALA A 270 9.08 27.53 3.39
CA ALA A 270 9.72 28.82 3.09
C ALA A 270 11.23 28.71 2.92
N VAL A 271 11.90 27.92 3.76
CA VAL A 271 13.37 27.71 3.72
C VAL A 271 13.81 27.12 2.37
N HIS A 272 13.06 26.14 1.86
CA HIS A 272 13.30 25.55 0.54
C HIS A 272 13.20 26.60 -0.57
N ASN A 273 12.14 27.42 -0.54
CA ASN A 273 11.91 28.45 -1.56
C ASN A 273 12.97 29.55 -1.51
N GLU A 274 13.42 29.95 -0.31
CA GLU A 274 14.53 30.91 -0.14
C GLU A 274 15.85 30.36 -0.70
N GLU A 275 16.15 29.08 -0.47
CA GLU A 275 17.34 28.43 -1.03
C GLU A 275 17.27 28.31 -2.55
N LEU A 276 16.12 27.91 -3.11
CA LEU A 276 15.89 27.85 -4.56
C LEU A 276 16.11 29.22 -5.21
N LEU A 277 15.53 30.29 -4.66
CA LEU A 277 15.70 31.65 -5.19
C LEU A 277 17.13 32.15 -5.01
N THR A 278 17.82 31.75 -3.94
CA THR A 278 19.24 32.04 -3.75
C THR A 278 20.09 31.37 -4.82
N ASN A 279 19.84 30.09 -5.11
CA ASN A 279 20.53 29.35 -6.17
C ASN A 279 20.27 29.95 -7.54
N LEU A 280 19.04 30.43 -7.81
CA LEU A 280 18.69 31.11 -9.06
C LEU A 280 19.40 32.47 -9.23
N PHE A 281 19.21 33.40 -8.28
CA PHE A 281 19.63 34.80 -8.48
C PHE A 281 21.08 35.08 -8.10
N HIS A 282 21.60 34.43 -7.06
CA HIS A 282 22.91 34.77 -6.51
C HIS A 282 24.04 33.87 -7.02
N ARG A 283 23.76 32.57 -7.16
CA ARG A 283 24.79 31.59 -7.56
C ARG A 283 24.68 31.21 -9.03
N ARG A 284 23.45 31.08 -9.53
CA ARG A 284 23.14 30.45 -10.82
C ARG A 284 23.76 29.05 -10.94
N GLU A 285 23.72 28.30 -9.83
CA GLU A 285 24.32 26.97 -9.70
C GLU A 285 23.24 25.93 -9.37
N PRO A 286 23.47 24.64 -9.72
CA PRO A 286 22.59 23.56 -9.28
C PRO A 286 22.49 23.50 -7.75
N GLY A 287 21.31 23.16 -7.27
CA GLY A 287 21.04 22.93 -5.85
C GLY A 287 21.58 21.59 -5.36
N ARG A 288 21.42 21.34 -4.04
CA ARG A 288 21.78 20.04 -3.43
C ARG A 288 20.86 18.90 -3.85
N THR A 289 19.62 19.24 -4.17
CA THR A 289 18.63 18.33 -4.75
C THR A 289 18.12 18.92 -6.07
N PRO A 290 17.57 18.09 -6.97
CA PRO A 290 16.99 18.53 -8.25
C PRO A 290 15.99 19.70 -8.15
N GLU A 291 15.18 19.73 -7.10
CA GLU A 291 14.14 20.74 -6.89
C GLU A 291 14.71 22.12 -6.56
N LEU A 292 15.88 22.16 -5.92
CA LEU A 292 16.58 23.38 -5.54
C LEU A 292 17.36 24.03 -6.70
N GLY A 293 17.33 23.42 -7.89
CA GLY A 293 17.94 23.94 -9.10
C GLY A 293 18.70 22.89 -9.89
N LEU A 294 18.45 22.81 -11.20
CA LEU A 294 19.23 22.08 -12.18
C LEU A 294 19.57 22.98 -13.35
N LEU A 295 20.70 22.71 -14.01
CA LEU A 295 21.07 23.35 -15.27
C LEU A 295 21.00 22.32 -16.38
N THR A 296 20.02 22.47 -17.27
CA THR A 296 19.81 21.57 -18.42
C THR A 296 20.17 22.30 -19.69
N HIS A 297 20.96 21.66 -20.57
CA HIS A 297 21.30 22.26 -21.85
C HIS A 297 20.00 22.56 -22.62
N CYS A 298 19.86 23.75 -23.21
CA CYS A 298 18.58 24.19 -23.79
C CYS A 298 18.01 23.21 -24.83
N ARG A 299 18.88 22.56 -25.62
CA ARG A 299 18.50 21.51 -26.59
C ARG A 299 17.98 20.19 -25.99
N GLN A 300 18.16 19.97 -24.70
CA GLN A 300 17.74 18.75 -23.98
C GLN A 300 16.51 19.02 -23.09
N TYR A 301 16.10 20.28 -22.96
CA TYR A 301 14.97 20.64 -22.13
C TYR A 301 13.66 20.27 -22.81
N VAL A 302 12.90 19.40 -22.15
CA VAL A 302 11.54 19.02 -22.56
C VAL A 302 10.55 19.85 -21.74
N SER A 303 10.51 19.60 -20.43
CA SER A 303 9.75 20.39 -19.45
C SER A 303 10.41 20.39 -18.07
N CYS A 304 9.93 21.22 -17.15
CA CYS A 304 10.51 21.37 -15.82
C CYS A 304 10.34 20.11 -14.99
N LEU A 305 9.11 19.57 -14.90
CA LEU A 305 8.84 18.33 -14.18
C LEU A 305 9.61 17.15 -14.78
N ASN A 306 9.61 17.01 -16.11
CA ASN A 306 10.38 15.96 -16.78
C ASN A 306 11.86 15.97 -16.38
N THR A 307 12.46 17.16 -16.38
CA THR A 307 13.87 17.38 -16.05
C THR A 307 14.17 17.01 -14.60
N ILE A 308 13.33 17.48 -13.68
CA ILE A 308 13.49 17.24 -12.23
C ILE A 308 13.27 15.75 -11.93
N SER A 309 12.21 15.13 -12.43
CA SER A 309 11.88 13.73 -12.14
C SER A 309 12.91 12.76 -12.73
N LYS A 310 13.46 13.03 -13.93
CA LYS A 310 14.61 12.27 -14.47
C LYS A 310 15.85 12.36 -13.58
N ALA A 311 16.16 13.54 -13.06
CA ALA A 311 17.31 13.74 -12.19
C ALA A 311 17.13 13.03 -10.84
N LYS A 312 15.93 13.13 -10.23
CA LYS A 312 15.56 12.41 -9.00
C LYS A 312 15.68 10.91 -9.17
N LEU A 313 15.06 10.37 -10.22
CA LEU A 313 15.11 8.94 -10.50
C LEU A 313 16.54 8.44 -10.66
N LYS A 314 17.40 9.24 -11.31
CA LYS A 314 18.84 8.94 -11.46
C LYS A 314 19.60 9.03 -10.13
N GLU A 315 19.20 9.92 -9.22
CA GLU A 315 19.82 10.05 -7.89
C GLU A 315 19.44 8.89 -6.98
N GLU A 316 18.15 8.58 -6.91
CA GLU A 316 17.61 7.43 -6.17
C GLU A 316 18.24 6.12 -6.66
N SER A 317 18.40 5.95 -7.97
CA SER A 317 19.01 4.74 -8.53
C SER A 317 20.51 4.61 -8.29
N LYS A 318 21.27 5.72 -8.14
CA LYS A 318 22.70 5.68 -7.78
C LYS A 318 22.91 4.98 -6.43
N SER A 319 21.98 5.16 -5.49
CA SER A 319 22.03 4.46 -4.20
C SER A 319 21.93 2.94 -4.38
N GLN A 320 21.19 2.51 -5.40
CA GLN A 320 20.96 1.10 -5.71
C GLN A 320 22.02 0.47 -6.63
N ARG A 321 22.84 1.29 -7.30
CA ARG A 321 23.92 0.87 -8.22
C ARG A 321 23.46 0.07 -9.45
N TYR A 322 22.20 0.19 -9.84
CA TYR A 322 21.70 -0.46 -11.05
C TYR A 322 21.80 0.45 -12.27
N PRO A 323 22.13 -0.08 -13.46
CA PRO A 323 22.05 0.69 -14.68
C PRO A 323 20.59 0.98 -15.01
N GLY A 324 20.33 2.16 -15.58
CA GLY A 324 19.03 2.46 -16.16
C GLY A 324 18.87 1.71 -17.48
N VAL A 325 17.74 1.03 -17.65
CA VAL A 325 17.38 0.25 -18.84
C VAL A 325 16.06 0.78 -19.37
N GLN A 326 15.95 0.96 -20.68
CA GLN A 326 14.68 1.36 -21.29
C GLN A 326 13.68 0.20 -21.24
N LEU A 327 12.39 0.46 -20.99
CA LEU A 327 11.37 -0.58 -20.90
C LEU A 327 11.34 -1.48 -22.14
N LYS A 328 11.53 -0.92 -23.34
CA LYS A 328 11.59 -1.70 -24.58
C LYS A 328 12.67 -2.78 -24.57
N GLU A 329 13.75 -2.60 -23.82
CA GLU A 329 14.84 -3.58 -23.72
C GLU A 329 14.50 -4.75 -22.77
N LEU A 330 13.47 -4.59 -21.94
CA LEU A 330 12.94 -5.58 -21.02
C LEU A 330 11.79 -6.40 -21.60
N VAL A 331 11.32 -6.04 -22.80
CA VAL A 331 10.26 -6.73 -23.54
C VAL A 331 10.85 -7.91 -24.32
N LYS A 332 10.03 -8.95 -24.58
CA LYS A 332 10.44 -10.10 -25.39
C LYS A 332 10.93 -9.65 -26.79
N PRO A 333 11.99 -10.27 -27.33
CA PRO A 333 12.43 -9.98 -28.68
C PRO A 333 11.31 -10.19 -29.71
N SER A 334 11.16 -9.25 -30.65
CA SER A 334 10.17 -9.30 -31.75
C SER A 334 8.70 -9.08 -31.36
N THR A 335 8.40 -8.69 -30.11
CA THR A 335 7.08 -8.21 -29.70
C THR A 335 7.10 -6.71 -29.48
N ALA A 336 6.10 -5.99 -29.99
CA ALA A 336 5.92 -4.56 -29.75
C ALA A 336 5.12 -4.31 -28.48
N ILE A 337 5.33 -3.15 -27.85
CA ILE A 337 4.39 -2.60 -26.87
C ILE A 337 3.16 -2.13 -27.64
N MET A 338 1.96 -2.58 -27.26
CA MET A 338 0.74 -2.32 -28.03
C MET A 338 -0.31 -1.62 -27.19
N ASN A 339 -0.95 -0.61 -27.80
CA ASN A 339 -2.20 -0.04 -27.30
C ASN A 339 -3.34 -0.94 -27.75
N GLU A 340 -4.08 -1.51 -26.80
CA GLU A 340 -5.20 -2.41 -27.06
C GLU A 340 -6.40 -2.00 -26.20
N THR A 341 -7.58 -2.54 -26.53
CA THR A 341 -8.71 -2.52 -25.60
C THR A 341 -8.76 -3.84 -24.86
N LEU A 342 -9.04 -3.79 -23.56
CA LEU A 342 -9.00 -4.98 -22.69
C LEU A 342 -9.86 -6.15 -23.22
N ASN A 343 -11.00 -5.85 -23.86
CA ASN A 343 -11.92 -6.84 -24.43
C ASN A 343 -11.34 -7.61 -25.65
N SER A 344 -10.50 -6.94 -26.46
CA SER A 344 -9.89 -7.57 -27.64
C SER A 344 -8.92 -8.70 -27.26
N HIS A 345 -8.31 -8.61 -26.08
CA HIS A 345 -7.34 -9.59 -25.63
C HIS A 345 -7.98 -10.80 -24.92
N TYR A 346 -9.01 -10.57 -24.10
CA TYR A 346 -9.67 -11.66 -23.35
C TYR A 346 -10.45 -12.63 -24.24
N THR A 347 -10.99 -12.12 -25.35
CA THR A 347 -11.73 -12.96 -26.32
C THR A 347 -10.82 -13.88 -27.13
N THR A 348 -9.50 -13.66 -27.14
CA THR A 348 -8.55 -14.38 -28.01
C THR A 348 -7.53 -15.24 -27.27
N ASN A 349 -7.04 -14.86 -26.08
CA ASN A 349 -5.86 -15.51 -25.46
C ASN A 349 -5.92 -15.67 -23.93
N HIS A 350 -6.81 -16.54 -23.41
CA HIS A 350 -6.87 -16.86 -21.97
C HIS A 350 -5.56 -17.42 -21.36
N GLY A 351 -4.64 -17.96 -22.17
CA GLY A 351 -3.37 -18.53 -21.70
C GLY A 351 -2.20 -17.55 -21.58
N GLU A 352 -2.31 -16.32 -22.12
CA GLU A 352 -1.19 -15.36 -22.18
C GLU A 352 -1.06 -14.41 -20.97
N LEU A 353 -2.08 -14.40 -20.08
CA LEU A 353 -2.15 -13.52 -18.90
C LEU A 353 -0.93 -13.62 -17.99
N LEU A 354 -0.23 -14.76 -18.00
CA LEU A 354 0.95 -15.00 -17.16
C LEU A 354 2.26 -14.38 -17.71
N THR A 355 2.24 -13.73 -18.87
CA THR A 355 3.49 -13.24 -19.51
C THR A 355 3.48 -11.79 -19.97
N ALA A 356 2.43 -11.03 -19.66
CA ALA A 356 2.33 -9.62 -19.99
C ALA A 356 1.73 -8.83 -18.81
N ILE A 357 2.13 -7.57 -18.70
CA ILE A 357 1.54 -6.61 -17.76
C ILE A 357 0.61 -5.69 -18.54
N PHE A 358 -0.56 -5.39 -17.97
CA PHE A 358 -1.48 -4.39 -18.51
C PHE A 358 -1.39 -3.12 -17.68
N MET A 359 -1.16 -2.01 -18.36
CA MET A 359 -1.17 -0.68 -17.76
C MET A 359 -2.36 0.09 -18.30
N HIS A 360 -3.07 0.82 -17.44
CA HIS A 360 -4.15 1.71 -17.87
C HIS A 360 -3.58 2.88 -18.68
N GLY A 361 -4.13 3.19 -19.86
CA GLY A 361 -3.52 4.17 -20.79
C GLY A 361 -3.47 5.62 -20.30
N THR A 362 -4.19 5.98 -19.23
CA THR A 362 -4.22 7.37 -18.69
C THR A 362 -3.28 7.61 -17.51
N ASP A 363 -3.21 6.68 -16.56
CA ASP A 363 -2.43 6.82 -15.32
C ASP A 363 -1.29 5.79 -15.20
N LEU A 364 -1.24 4.82 -16.13
CA LEU A 364 -0.30 3.70 -16.17
C LEU A 364 -0.28 2.88 -14.87
N GLY A 365 -1.40 2.89 -14.14
CA GLY A 365 -1.64 1.96 -13.04
C GLY A 365 -1.70 0.53 -13.58
N LEU A 366 -1.13 -0.40 -12.81
CA LEU A 366 -1.23 -1.82 -13.14
C LEU A 366 -2.67 -2.28 -13.01
N VAL A 367 -3.20 -2.92 -14.04
CA VAL A 367 -4.50 -3.59 -13.95
C VAL A 367 -4.26 -4.95 -13.31
N ASN A 368 -4.79 -5.16 -12.10
CA ASN A 368 -4.56 -6.40 -11.36
C ASN A 368 -5.44 -7.55 -11.92
N ASP A 369 -4.96 -8.80 -11.86
CA ASP A 369 -5.65 -9.94 -12.49
C ASP A 369 -7.08 -10.17 -11.95
N GLU A 370 -7.30 -9.99 -10.65
CA GLU A 370 -8.64 -10.11 -10.02
C GLU A 370 -9.60 -9.02 -10.51
N ALA A 371 -9.10 -7.80 -10.66
CA ALA A 371 -9.82 -6.67 -11.20
C ALA A 371 -10.12 -6.90 -12.67
N VAL A 372 -9.21 -7.49 -13.45
CA VAL A 372 -9.52 -7.85 -14.83
C VAL A 372 -10.64 -8.90 -14.90
N GLU A 373 -10.62 -9.94 -14.04
CA GLU A 373 -11.70 -10.94 -13.97
C GLU A 373 -13.04 -10.33 -13.52
N GLU A 374 -13.04 -9.44 -12.52
CA GLU A 374 -14.22 -8.70 -12.06
C GLU A 374 -14.74 -7.71 -13.14
N MET A 375 -13.84 -7.00 -13.82
CA MET A 375 -14.10 -6.03 -14.89
C MET A 375 -14.69 -6.66 -16.16
N LEU A 376 -14.50 -7.96 -16.38
CA LEU A 376 -15.12 -8.69 -17.49
C LEU A 376 -16.56 -9.10 -17.21
N GLY A 377 -16.94 -9.22 -15.93
CA GLY A 377 -18.31 -9.47 -15.51
C GLY A 377 -19.21 -8.25 -15.73
N GLU A 378 -18.67 -7.04 -15.63
CA GLU A 378 -19.38 -5.78 -15.81
C GLU A 378 -19.10 -5.19 -17.21
N TRP A 379 -20.10 -5.22 -18.10
CA TRP A 379 -20.02 -4.73 -19.50
C TRP A 379 -19.49 -3.29 -19.70
N GLN A 380 -19.34 -2.50 -18.64
CA GLN A 380 -19.04 -1.06 -18.70
C GLN A 380 -17.56 -0.72 -18.97
N LEU A 381 -16.61 -1.65 -18.81
CA LEU A 381 -15.17 -1.37 -18.93
C LEU A 381 -14.47 -2.03 -20.15
N SER A 382 -15.23 -2.70 -21.02
CA SER A 382 -14.71 -3.36 -22.24
C SER A 382 -14.01 -2.44 -23.26
N ASN A 383 -14.15 -1.12 -23.11
CA ASN A 383 -13.52 -0.10 -23.97
C ASN A 383 -12.31 0.60 -23.33
N MET A 384 -11.84 0.14 -22.18
CA MET A 384 -10.68 0.74 -21.51
C MET A 384 -9.42 0.55 -22.36
N SER A 385 -8.72 1.66 -22.65
CA SER A 385 -7.43 1.63 -23.33
C SER A 385 -6.36 1.13 -22.37
N VAL A 386 -5.73 0.03 -22.73
CA VAL A 386 -4.64 -0.57 -21.97
C VAL A 386 -3.40 -0.69 -22.83
N ILE A 387 -2.24 -0.62 -22.19
CA ILE A 387 -0.94 -0.85 -22.80
C ILE A 387 -0.45 -2.22 -22.36
N LYS A 388 -0.25 -3.11 -23.32
CA LYS A 388 0.30 -4.44 -23.08
C LYS A 388 1.83 -4.37 -23.10
N LEU A 389 2.46 -4.80 -22.01
CA LEU A 389 3.91 -4.88 -21.84
C LEU A 389 4.35 -6.36 -21.76
N PRO A 390 4.79 -6.97 -22.88
CA PRO A 390 5.19 -8.38 -22.92
C PRO A 390 6.61 -8.58 -22.38
N LEU A 391 6.77 -8.57 -21.07
CA LEU A 391 8.08 -8.69 -20.41
C LEU A 391 8.83 -9.99 -20.77
N ASP A 392 10.14 -9.88 -20.94
CA ASP A 392 11.06 -10.99 -21.15
C ASP A 392 11.35 -11.70 -19.82
N PRO A 393 10.87 -12.95 -19.63
CA PRO A 393 11.02 -13.67 -18.36
C PRO A 393 12.47 -14.04 -18.04
N THR A 394 13.40 -13.90 -18.99
CA THR A 394 14.84 -14.10 -18.75
C THR A 394 15.53 -12.89 -18.13
N LYS A 395 14.90 -11.70 -18.24
CA LYS A 395 15.44 -10.43 -17.75
C LYS A 395 14.68 -9.91 -16.53
N VAL A 396 13.38 -10.18 -16.48
CA VAL A 396 12.47 -9.63 -15.47
C VAL A 396 11.73 -10.74 -14.75
N PHE A 397 11.83 -10.75 -13.43
CA PHE A 397 10.98 -11.55 -12.57
C PHE A 397 9.67 -10.78 -12.34
N TYR A 398 8.60 -11.21 -13.01
CA TYR A 398 7.31 -10.51 -13.07
C TYR A 398 6.79 -10.05 -11.69
N PRO A 399 6.75 -10.89 -10.63
CA PRO A 399 6.24 -10.47 -9.33
C PRO A 399 7.05 -9.34 -8.69
N TYR A 400 8.37 -9.31 -8.92
CA TYR A 400 9.20 -8.21 -8.45
C TYR A 400 8.93 -6.93 -9.23
N PHE A 401 8.79 -7.01 -10.56
CA PHE A 401 8.49 -5.84 -11.38
C PHE A 401 7.19 -5.17 -10.98
N ARG A 402 6.16 -5.95 -10.61
CA ARG A 402 4.91 -5.43 -10.07
C ARG A 402 5.15 -4.56 -8.83
N ILE A 403 5.87 -5.08 -7.84
CA ILE A 403 6.22 -4.33 -6.61
C ILE A 403 7.05 -3.08 -6.94
N TYR A 404 8.00 -3.20 -7.86
CA TYR A 404 8.80 -2.05 -8.33
C TYR A 404 7.91 -0.98 -8.97
N TRP A 405 6.94 -1.38 -9.79
CA TRP A 405 6.04 -0.47 -10.48
C TRP A 405 4.97 0.14 -9.56
N GLU A 406 4.67 -0.49 -8.44
CA GLU A 406 3.82 0.08 -7.39
C GLU A 406 4.61 1.00 -6.43
N SER A 407 5.94 1.11 -6.59
CA SER A 407 6.80 1.94 -5.74
C SER A 407 6.83 3.42 -6.17
N PRO A 408 7.28 4.35 -5.30
CA PRO A 408 7.46 5.76 -5.66
C PRO A 408 8.38 6.00 -6.86
N LEU A 409 9.26 5.04 -7.19
CA LEU A 409 10.13 5.13 -8.36
C LEU A 409 9.35 5.10 -9.67
N HIS A 410 8.19 4.43 -9.71
CA HIS A 410 7.34 4.44 -10.89
C HIS A 410 6.83 5.85 -11.17
N GLN A 411 6.36 6.57 -10.14
CA GLN A 411 5.83 7.92 -10.31
C GLN A 411 6.88 8.85 -10.89
N LEU A 412 8.11 8.78 -10.35
CA LEU A 412 9.26 9.52 -10.89
C LEU A 412 9.60 9.12 -12.34
N ALA A 413 9.49 7.83 -12.67
CA ALA A 413 9.71 7.33 -14.02
C ALA A 413 8.63 7.84 -15.00
N LEU A 414 7.37 7.88 -14.58
CA LEU A 414 6.24 8.37 -15.38
C LEU A 414 6.29 9.88 -15.60
N GLU A 415 6.58 10.65 -14.55
CA GLU A 415 6.78 12.10 -14.68
C GLU A 415 8.00 12.43 -15.55
N GLY A 416 8.98 11.52 -15.59
CA GLY A 416 10.13 11.57 -16.48
C GLY A 416 9.83 11.25 -17.95
N VAL A 417 8.59 10.95 -18.33
CA VAL A 417 8.24 10.70 -19.74
C VAL A 417 7.86 12.01 -20.44
N PRO A 418 8.41 12.30 -21.63
CA PRO A 418 7.89 13.37 -22.48
C PRO A 418 6.44 13.04 -22.85
N LYS A 419 5.47 13.86 -22.45
CA LYS A 419 4.07 13.65 -22.86
C LYS A 419 3.90 14.18 -24.29
N SER A 420 3.31 13.38 -25.18
CA SER A 420 3.02 13.79 -26.56
C SER A 420 2.01 14.94 -26.62
N GLU A 421 2.17 15.84 -27.62
CA GLU A 421 1.38 17.07 -27.78
C GLU A 421 -0.13 16.82 -27.99
N ASP A 422 -0.50 15.64 -28.50
CA ASP A 422 -1.89 15.22 -28.76
C ASP A 422 -2.61 14.63 -27.54
N ALA A 423 -1.93 14.47 -26.40
CA ALA A 423 -2.50 13.89 -25.20
C ALA A 423 -3.44 14.88 -24.48
N PHE A 424 -4.61 15.16 -25.06
CA PHE A 424 -5.68 15.98 -24.49
C PHE A 424 -6.18 15.46 -23.12
N LEU A 425 -5.75 14.25 -22.71
CA LEU A 425 -6.06 13.61 -21.43
C LEU A 425 -4.83 13.22 -20.60
N GLY A 426 -3.61 13.63 -21.00
CA GLY A 426 -2.38 13.13 -20.37
C GLY A 426 -2.17 11.63 -20.54
N SER A 427 -2.88 11.00 -21.49
CA SER A 427 -2.74 9.60 -21.85
C SER A 427 -1.34 9.33 -22.40
N VAL A 428 -0.68 8.32 -21.85
CA VAL A 428 0.62 7.87 -22.32
C VAL A 428 0.38 6.84 -23.42
N ASN A 429 1.05 6.97 -24.56
CA ASN A 429 0.93 5.99 -25.65
C ASN A 429 2.03 4.91 -25.54
N SER A 430 1.99 3.88 -26.40
CA SER A 430 2.98 2.81 -26.40
C SER A 430 4.41 3.29 -26.70
N GLU A 431 4.59 4.29 -27.56
CA GLU A 431 5.90 4.87 -27.90
C GLU A 431 6.51 5.59 -26.69
N ASP A 432 5.69 6.34 -25.96
CA ASP A 432 6.09 7.03 -24.73
C ASP A 432 6.57 6.01 -23.68
N VAL A 433 5.83 4.89 -23.52
CA VAL A 433 6.21 3.79 -22.61
C VAL A 433 7.54 3.15 -22.99
N GLU A 434 7.84 2.99 -24.27
CA GLU A 434 9.13 2.41 -24.71
C GLU A 434 10.34 3.22 -24.24
N THR A 435 10.17 4.53 -24.03
CA THR A 435 11.24 5.44 -23.60
C THR A 435 11.46 5.48 -22.09
N ILE A 436 10.55 4.91 -21.30
CA ILE A 436 10.65 4.90 -19.83
C ILE A 436 11.93 4.17 -19.42
N VAL A 437 12.71 4.82 -18.57
CA VAL A 437 13.92 4.22 -17.98
C VAL A 437 13.56 3.66 -16.60
N VAL A 438 13.82 2.37 -16.40
CA VAL A 438 13.69 1.70 -15.11
C VAL A 438 15.04 1.20 -14.60
N TYR A 439 15.15 1.03 -13.29
CA TYR A 439 16.38 0.61 -12.62
C TYR A 439 16.11 -0.69 -11.87
N LEU A 440 16.37 -1.82 -12.53
CA LEU A 440 16.11 -3.14 -11.98
C LEU A 440 17.42 -3.83 -11.54
N PRO A 441 17.41 -4.57 -10.41
CA PRO A 441 18.52 -5.44 -10.05
C PRO A 441 18.67 -6.61 -11.04
N PRO A 442 19.81 -7.32 -11.01
CA PRO A 442 19.95 -8.60 -11.71
C PRO A 442 18.83 -9.59 -11.32
N TYR A 443 18.41 -10.45 -12.27
CA TYR A 443 17.28 -11.35 -12.08
C TYR A 443 17.29 -12.15 -10.76
N ALA A 444 18.43 -12.77 -10.42
CA ALA A 444 18.56 -13.54 -9.19
C ALA A 444 18.33 -12.70 -7.91
N GLU A 445 18.65 -11.41 -7.95
CA GLU A 445 18.39 -10.49 -6.84
C GLU A 445 16.93 -9.99 -6.83
N GLN A 446 16.28 -9.85 -7.99
CA GLN A 446 14.85 -9.58 -8.07
C GLN A 446 14.04 -10.64 -7.32
N VAL A 447 14.34 -11.93 -7.54
CA VAL A 447 13.70 -13.06 -6.85
C VAL A 447 13.87 -12.96 -5.33
N ARG A 448 15.12 -12.78 -4.86
CA ARG A 448 15.40 -12.66 -3.42
C ARG A 448 14.71 -11.47 -2.75
N ARG A 449 14.64 -10.33 -3.44
CA ARG A 449 13.96 -9.13 -2.94
C ARG A 449 12.45 -9.33 -2.88
N PHE A 450 11.87 -10.02 -3.87
CA PHE A 450 10.46 -10.37 -3.85
C PHE A 450 10.14 -11.32 -2.70
N GLU A 451 10.92 -12.38 -2.50
CA GLU A 451 10.75 -13.29 -1.36
C GLU A 451 10.76 -12.52 -0.02
N LEU A 452 11.69 -11.56 0.13
CA LEU A 452 11.72 -10.70 1.31
C LEU A 452 10.48 -9.81 1.42
N ALA A 453 10.02 -9.22 0.31
CA ALA A 453 8.82 -8.40 0.28
C ALA A 453 7.57 -9.21 0.65
N GLU A 454 7.44 -10.45 0.20
CA GLU A 454 6.36 -11.36 0.60
C GLU A 454 6.41 -11.69 2.09
N VAL A 455 7.61 -11.90 2.66
CA VAL A 455 7.75 -12.09 4.11
C VAL A 455 7.28 -10.85 4.86
N ILE A 456 7.64 -9.65 4.41
CA ILE A 456 7.22 -8.38 5.03
C ILE A 456 5.70 -8.22 4.95
N ASP A 457 5.11 -8.38 3.76
CA ASP A 457 3.66 -8.23 3.54
C ASP A 457 2.86 -9.24 4.37
N ARG A 458 3.27 -10.51 4.38
CA ARG A 458 2.64 -11.54 5.23
C ARG A 458 2.73 -11.19 6.71
N THR A 459 3.89 -10.74 7.16
CA THR A 459 4.11 -10.34 8.57
C THR A 459 3.24 -9.14 8.94
N GLN A 460 3.10 -8.16 8.03
CA GLN A 460 2.25 -7.00 8.24
C GLN A 460 0.77 -7.40 8.31
N LYS A 461 0.29 -8.20 7.36
CA LYS A 461 -1.07 -8.74 7.35
C LYS A 461 -1.38 -9.54 8.61
N GLU A 462 -0.47 -10.40 9.06
CA GLU A 462 -0.62 -11.16 10.30
C GLU A 462 -0.65 -10.23 11.53
N SER A 463 0.20 -9.21 11.56
CA SER A 463 0.18 -8.18 12.62
C SER A 463 -1.14 -7.40 12.63
N GLU A 464 -1.67 -7.01 11.47
CA GLU A 464 -2.97 -6.31 11.35
C GLU A 464 -4.14 -7.20 11.77
N GLN A 465 -4.13 -8.47 11.37
CA GLN A 465 -5.09 -9.47 11.83
C GLN A 465 -5.03 -9.64 13.35
N LEU A 466 -3.84 -9.78 13.93
CA LEU A 466 -3.68 -9.86 15.38
C LEU A 466 -4.20 -8.61 16.08
N LYS A 467 -3.89 -7.41 15.57
CA LYS A 467 -4.42 -6.14 16.11
C LYS A 467 -5.95 -6.13 16.11
N SER A 468 -6.58 -6.62 15.05
CA SER A 468 -8.03 -6.76 14.97
C SER A 468 -8.56 -7.76 16.00
N SER A 469 -7.89 -8.92 16.13
CA SER A 469 -8.31 -10.00 17.03
C SER A 469 -8.24 -9.65 18.52
N ILE A 470 -7.42 -8.67 18.92
CA ILE A 470 -7.40 -8.14 20.30
C ILE A 470 -8.79 -7.66 20.72
N TRP A 471 -9.49 -6.99 19.82
CA TRP A 471 -10.76 -6.33 20.11
C TRP A 471 -11.97 -7.22 19.80
N SER A 472 -11.86 -8.13 18.84
CA SER A 472 -12.94 -9.04 18.46
C SER A 472 -13.17 -10.18 19.47
N GLY A 473 -12.16 -10.50 20.29
CA GLY A 473 -12.22 -11.64 21.22
C GLY A 473 -12.22 -13.00 20.52
N GLU A 474 -11.87 -13.04 19.23
CA GLU A 474 -11.82 -14.27 18.42
C GLU A 474 -10.68 -15.21 18.83
N LEU A 475 -9.62 -14.67 19.47
CA LEU A 475 -8.47 -15.44 19.96
C LEU A 475 -8.42 -15.41 21.48
N SER A 476 -8.06 -16.54 22.09
CA SER A 476 -7.70 -16.58 23.51
C SER A 476 -6.39 -15.83 23.79
N PHE A 477 -6.18 -15.39 25.04
CA PHE A 477 -4.94 -14.72 25.44
C PHE A 477 -3.69 -15.57 25.18
N ASN A 478 -3.80 -16.89 25.35
CA ASN A 478 -2.72 -17.85 25.11
C ASN A 478 -2.38 -17.98 23.62
N GLU A 479 -3.40 -18.06 22.75
CA GLU A 479 -3.23 -18.08 21.29
C GLU A 479 -2.66 -16.76 20.79
N PHE A 480 -3.17 -15.63 21.28
CA PHE A 480 -2.68 -14.30 20.95
C PHE A 480 -1.20 -14.14 21.35
N SER A 481 -0.84 -14.50 22.58
CA SER A 481 0.54 -14.43 23.07
C SER A 481 1.48 -15.34 22.28
N ALA A 482 1.05 -16.55 21.92
CA ALA A 482 1.85 -17.47 21.11
C ALA A 482 2.10 -16.95 19.70
N ARG A 483 1.09 -16.34 19.05
CA ARG A 483 1.23 -15.73 17.73
C ARG A 483 2.13 -14.49 17.76
N VAL A 484 2.01 -13.65 18.79
CA VAL A 484 2.91 -12.49 18.99
C VAL A 484 4.35 -12.93 19.24
N GLU A 485 4.59 -13.93 20.10
CA GLU A 485 5.94 -14.47 20.34
C GLU A 485 6.56 -15.03 19.05
N ALA A 486 5.75 -15.66 18.20
CA ALA A 486 6.21 -16.22 16.94
C ALA A 486 6.53 -15.15 15.89
N LEU A 487 5.74 -14.07 15.81
CA LEU A 487 6.10 -12.91 15.00
C LEU A 487 7.42 -12.27 15.46
N GLN A 488 7.67 -12.21 16.78
CA GLN A 488 8.89 -11.62 17.34
C GLN A 488 10.15 -12.46 17.10
N LYS A 489 10.04 -13.79 17.17
CA LYS A 489 11.20 -14.69 17.05
C LYS A 489 11.52 -15.08 15.61
N GLY A 490 10.78 -14.52 14.65
CA GLY A 490 10.75 -15.02 13.29
C GLY A 490 10.01 -16.36 13.24
N ASN A 491 9.47 -16.70 12.09
CA ASN A 491 8.62 -17.88 11.87
C ASN A 491 9.41 -19.22 11.95
N ASP A 492 10.38 -19.34 12.85
CA ASP A 492 11.35 -20.43 12.97
C ASP A 492 10.67 -21.74 13.39
N LEU A 493 10.69 -22.74 12.52
CA LEU A 493 10.11 -24.06 12.76
C LEU A 493 10.68 -24.73 14.02
N SER A 494 11.95 -24.47 14.34
CA SER A 494 12.65 -25.02 15.52
C SER A 494 11.97 -24.61 16.83
N PHE A 495 11.52 -23.36 16.91
CA PHE A 495 10.78 -22.83 18.05
C PHE A 495 9.44 -23.53 18.26
N TRP A 496 8.78 -23.93 17.17
CA TRP A 496 7.53 -24.68 17.22
C TRP A 496 7.75 -26.13 17.63
N ILE A 497 8.73 -26.79 17.03
CA ILE A 497 9.14 -28.16 17.39
C ILE A 497 9.40 -28.25 18.90
N ALA A 498 10.04 -27.26 19.51
CA ALA A 498 10.33 -27.24 20.95
C ALA A 498 9.08 -27.18 21.86
N ARG A 499 7.93 -26.69 21.37
CA ARG A 499 6.68 -26.53 22.15
C ARG A 499 5.68 -27.66 21.97
N LEU A 500 5.82 -28.46 20.90
CA LEU A 500 4.91 -29.57 20.65
C LEU A 500 5.18 -30.75 21.60
N PRO A 501 4.17 -31.59 21.87
CA PRO A 501 4.36 -32.88 22.50
C PRO A 501 5.36 -33.73 21.69
N ALA A 502 6.24 -34.44 22.40
CA ALA A 502 7.33 -35.22 21.82
C ALA A 502 6.91 -36.19 20.68
N PRO A 503 5.75 -36.88 20.74
CA PRO A 503 5.30 -37.72 19.63
C PRO A 503 5.20 -36.97 18.30
N LEU A 504 4.73 -35.72 18.31
CA LEU A 504 4.56 -34.89 17.12
C LEU A 504 5.84 -34.11 16.79
N ALA A 505 6.49 -33.55 17.80
CA ALA A 505 7.73 -32.80 17.66
C ALA A 505 8.83 -33.63 16.99
N ARG A 506 8.96 -34.91 17.34
CA ARG A 506 9.96 -35.81 16.78
C ARG A 506 9.71 -36.11 15.30
N ILE A 507 8.45 -36.20 14.86
CA ILE A 507 8.11 -36.39 13.44
C ILE A 507 8.49 -35.15 12.63
N LEU A 508 8.14 -33.95 13.10
CA LEU A 508 8.50 -32.70 12.43
C LEU A 508 10.02 -32.46 12.42
N ASN A 509 10.71 -32.81 13.50
CA ASN A 509 12.16 -32.71 13.53
C ASN A 509 12.82 -33.61 12.47
N ARG A 510 12.24 -34.79 12.19
CA ARG A 510 12.70 -35.63 11.07
C ARG A 510 12.51 -34.92 9.74
N TYR A 511 11.33 -34.36 9.49
CA TYR A 511 11.08 -33.54 8.29
C TYR A 511 12.13 -32.43 8.12
N GLU A 512 12.45 -31.71 9.20
CA GLU A 512 13.38 -30.58 9.15
C GLU A 512 14.83 -31.02 8.89
N THR A 513 15.23 -32.17 9.42
CA THR A 513 16.59 -32.71 9.22
C THR A 513 16.77 -33.50 7.93
N THR A 514 15.69 -33.84 7.22
CA THR A 514 15.73 -34.64 5.99
C THR A 514 15.87 -33.73 4.77
N THR A 515 16.80 -34.03 3.85
CA THR A 515 17.02 -33.23 2.64
C THR A 515 16.26 -33.73 1.42
N ASP A 516 15.98 -35.03 1.33
CA ASP A 516 15.26 -35.62 0.19
C ASP A 516 13.78 -35.21 0.17
N VAL A 517 13.32 -34.63 -0.93
CA VAL A 517 11.96 -34.07 -1.09
C VAL A 517 10.87 -35.11 -0.85
N LYS A 518 11.07 -36.35 -1.32
CA LYS A 518 10.09 -37.44 -1.17
C LYS A 518 10.00 -37.84 0.30
N ALA A 519 11.12 -38.08 0.96
CA ALA A 519 11.17 -38.40 2.38
C ALA A 519 10.64 -37.26 3.27
N ARG A 520 10.91 -35.99 2.94
CA ARG A 520 10.31 -34.83 3.62
C ARG A 520 8.79 -34.87 3.52
N SER A 521 8.24 -35.10 2.33
CA SER A 521 6.80 -35.21 2.12
C SER A 521 6.19 -36.35 2.96
N GLU A 522 6.86 -37.50 3.03
CA GLU A 522 6.44 -38.63 3.87
C GLU A 522 6.38 -38.26 5.35
N HIS A 523 7.39 -37.57 5.87
CA HIS A 523 7.39 -37.11 7.25
C HIS A 523 6.24 -36.15 7.54
N LEU A 524 5.86 -35.30 6.58
CA LEU A 524 4.68 -34.43 6.75
C LEU A 524 3.37 -35.22 6.74
N TYR A 525 3.22 -36.22 5.88
CA TYR A 525 2.04 -37.11 5.95
C TYR A 525 1.95 -37.84 7.30
N HIS A 526 3.07 -38.37 7.80
CA HIS A 526 3.12 -38.98 9.12
C HIS A 526 2.81 -37.99 10.23
N PHE A 527 3.25 -36.74 10.11
CA PHE A 527 2.94 -35.70 11.08
C PHE A 527 1.43 -35.45 11.12
N PHE A 528 0.76 -35.27 9.98
CA PHE A 528 -0.68 -35.03 9.96
C PHE A 528 -1.48 -36.24 10.48
N GLU A 529 -1.09 -37.47 10.12
CA GLU A 529 -1.74 -38.69 10.62
C GLU A 529 -1.54 -38.85 12.14
N GLY A 530 -0.30 -38.73 12.62
CA GLY A 530 0.01 -38.79 14.05
C GLY A 530 -0.62 -37.64 14.83
N CYS A 531 -0.73 -36.45 14.24
CA CYS A 531 -1.44 -35.30 14.84
C CYS A 531 -2.93 -35.61 14.98
N ALA A 532 -3.55 -36.20 13.96
CA ALA A 532 -4.95 -36.57 14.05
C ALA A 532 -5.20 -37.60 15.15
N GLU A 533 -4.36 -38.65 15.19
CA GLU A 533 -4.42 -39.68 16.24
C GLU A 533 -4.19 -39.11 17.64
N TYR A 534 -3.20 -38.21 17.79
CA TYR A 534 -2.91 -37.54 19.05
C TYR A 534 -4.10 -36.71 19.55
N ILE A 535 -4.71 -35.89 18.68
CA ILE A 535 -5.87 -35.06 19.05
C ILE A 535 -7.07 -35.93 19.43
N VAL A 536 -7.32 -37.04 18.73
CA VAL A 536 -8.36 -38.02 19.11
C VAL A 536 -8.06 -38.60 20.49
N CYS A 537 -6.83 -39.09 20.69
CA CYS A 537 -6.42 -39.75 21.92
C CYS A 537 -6.58 -38.83 23.15
N ILE A 538 -6.09 -37.58 23.07
CA ILE A 538 -6.23 -36.64 24.19
C ILE A 538 -7.69 -36.27 24.44
N SER A 539 -8.47 -36.04 23.39
CA SER A 539 -9.87 -35.64 23.51
C SER A 539 -10.71 -36.73 24.16
N LEU A 540 -10.54 -37.99 23.73
CA LEU A 540 -11.21 -39.14 24.34
C LEU A 540 -10.76 -39.34 25.79
N SER A 541 -9.49 -39.10 26.11
CA SER A 541 -8.97 -39.21 27.48
C SER A 541 -9.65 -38.20 28.41
N PHE A 542 -9.82 -36.95 27.96
CA PHE A 542 -10.57 -35.92 28.70
C PHE A 542 -12.06 -36.26 28.83
N LEU A 543 -12.71 -36.72 27.76
CA LEU A 543 -14.13 -37.12 27.79
C LEU A 543 -14.37 -38.28 28.77
N LYS A 544 -13.50 -39.31 28.74
CA LYS A 544 -13.56 -40.46 29.65
C LYS A 544 -13.35 -40.03 31.10
N HIS A 545 -12.34 -39.21 31.37
CA HIS A 545 -12.05 -38.72 32.72
C HIS A 545 -13.19 -37.90 33.31
N SER A 546 -13.83 -37.08 32.47
CA SER A 546 -14.92 -36.20 32.89
C SER A 546 -16.28 -36.91 32.94
N SER A 547 -16.35 -38.21 32.61
CA SER A 547 -17.59 -38.96 32.42
C SER A 547 -18.57 -38.28 31.44
N LEU A 548 -18.04 -37.58 30.44
CA LEU A 548 -18.83 -36.76 29.51
C LEU A 548 -19.08 -37.50 28.21
N LYS A 549 -20.23 -38.18 28.11
CA LYS A 549 -20.72 -38.80 26.86
C LYS A 549 -19.65 -39.65 26.12
N TYR A 550 -18.68 -40.18 26.85
CA TYR A 550 -17.60 -40.98 26.28
C TYR A 550 -18.19 -42.22 25.60
N ASP A 551 -19.09 -42.93 26.30
CA ASP A 551 -19.79 -44.10 25.80
C ASP A 551 -20.61 -43.77 24.53
N GLU A 552 -21.35 -42.65 24.53
CA GLU A 552 -22.10 -42.19 23.35
C GLU A 552 -21.19 -41.87 22.16
N VAL A 553 -20.00 -41.30 22.42
CA VAL A 553 -19.01 -41.02 21.36
C VAL A 553 -18.49 -42.33 20.76
N ILE A 554 -18.13 -43.32 21.60
CA ILE A 554 -17.59 -44.59 21.13
C ILE A 554 -18.64 -45.50 20.47
N GLU A 555 -19.88 -45.54 20.98
CA GLU A 555 -20.99 -46.31 20.41
C GLU A 555 -21.35 -45.82 19.01
N ASN A 556 -21.29 -44.50 18.79
CA ASN A 556 -21.56 -43.88 17.49
C ASN A 556 -20.47 -44.12 16.44
N PHE A 557 -19.32 -44.69 16.81
CA PHE A 557 -18.27 -45.03 15.85
C PHE A 557 -18.60 -46.27 15.03
N ASN A 558 -19.47 -47.16 15.54
CA ASN A 558 -20.02 -48.32 14.84
C ASN A 558 -18.95 -49.13 14.08
N PHE A 559 -17.77 -49.30 14.70
CA PHE A 559 -16.70 -50.13 14.15
C PHE A 559 -17.15 -51.59 14.25
N LYS A 560 -17.82 -52.08 13.21
CA LYS A 560 -18.21 -53.48 13.14
C LYS A 560 -16.95 -54.33 12.96
N GLU A 561 -16.48 -54.95 14.04
CA GLU A 561 -15.59 -56.10 13.94
C GLU A 561 -16.40 -57.19 13.23
N ASP A 562 -16.07 -57.48 11.97
CA ASP A 562 -16.74 -58.52 11.20
C ASP A 562 -16.30 -59.88 11.76
N GLN A 563 -16.92 -60.29 12.89
CA GLN A 563 -16.56 -61.49 13.64
C GLN A 563 -16.59 -62.76 12.76
N LYS A 564 -17.32 -62.74 11.65
CA LYS A 564 -17.43 -63.86 10.71
C LYS A 564 -16.26 -63.98 9.73
N SER A 565 -15.37 -62.98 9.61
CA SER A 565 -14.35 -62.95 8.55
C SER A 565 -12.88 -62.89 8.97
N ASN A 566 -12.54 -63.01 10.27
CA ASN A 566 -11.13 -62.93 10.73
C ASN A 566 -10.41 -61.65 10.27
N LYS A 567 -11.13 -60.58 9.92
CA LYS A 567 -10.54 -59.38 9.31
C LYS A 567 -9.84 -58.51 10.35
N LYS A 568 -8.62 -58.10 10.00
CA LYS A 568 -7.81 -57.08 10.67
C LYS A 568 -8.61 -55.77 10.80
N PHE A 569 -8.79 -55.26 12.01
CA PHE A 569 -9.20 -53.86 12.20
C PHE A 569 -7.97 -52.98 12.00
N GLY A 570 -7.95 -52.14 10.96
CA GLY A 570 -6.87 -51.20 10.71
C GLY A 570 -7.31 -49.77 10.97
N ALA A 571 -6.64 -49.07 11.88
CA ALA A 571 -6.71 -47.63 11.98
C ALA A 571 -5.93 -47.02 10.80
N THR A 572 -6.60 -46.17 10.04
CA THR A 572 -5.99 -45.42 8.93
C THR A 572 -6.10 -43.94 9.24
N PHE A 573 -5.36 -43.09 8.52
CA PHE A 573 -5.55 -41.65 8.61
C PHE A 573 -7.03 -41.24 8.46
N GLY A 574 -7.79 -41.87 7.55
CA GLY A 574 -9.23 -41.62 7.42
C GLY A 574 -10.06 -42.03 8.63
N THR A 575 -9.64 -43.06 9.36
CA THR A 575 -10.25 -43.45 10.64
C THR A 575 -10.11 -42.30 11.64
N TRP A 576 -8.90 -41.76 11.78
CA TRP A 576 -8.61 -40.68 12.73
C TRP A 576 -9.30 -39.36 12.34
N THR A 577 -9.33 -38.97 11.05
CA THR A 577 -10.04 -37.75 10.62
C THR A 577 -11.55 -37.84 10.85
N HIS A 578 -12.13 -39.03 10.65
CA HIS A 578 -13.54 -39.27 10.96
C HIS A 578 -13.83 -39.13 12.45
N LEU A 579 -12.97 -39.69 13.31
CA LEU A 579 -13.09 -39.62 14.76
C LEU A 579 -13.01 -38.17 15.27
N ILE A 580 -12.09 -37.35 14.75
CA ILE A 580 -12.03 -35.91 15.08
C ILE A 580 -13.36 -35.22 14.80
N SER A 581 -13.95 -35.47 13.63
CA SER A 581 -15.21 -34.85 13.23
C SER A 581 -16.36 -35.23 14.18
N LYS A 582 -16.41 -36.48 14.62
CA LYS A 582 -17.42 -36.98 15.57
C LYS A 582 -17.22 -36.37 16.96
N ILE A 583 -15.97 -36.32 17.44
CA ILE A 583 -15.62 -35.68 18.71
C ILE A 583 -16.02 -34.20 18.67
N ALA A 584 -15.72 -33.49 17.58
CA ALA A 584 -16.09 -32.09 17.40
C ALA A 584 -17.62 -31.86 17.49
N ILE A 585 -18.42 -32.74 16.89
CA ILE A 585 -19.89 -32.69 17.00
C ILE A 585 -20.34 -32.87 18.46
N THR A 586 -19.78 -33.85 19.17
CA THR A 586 -20.14 -34.10 20.58
C THR A 586 -19.72 -32.94 21.48
N VAL A 587 -18.49 -32.44 21.32
CA VAL A 587 -17.98 -31.28 22.06
C VAL A 587 -18.85 -30.04 21.79
N ARG A 588 -19.30 -29.83 20.54
CA ARG A 588 -20.24 -28.74 20.20
C ARG A 588 -21.54 -28.90 20.98
N SER A 589 -22.16 -30.08 20.94
CA SER A 589 -23.42 -30.34 21.65
C SER A 589 -23.28 -30.17 23.16
N LEU A 590 -22.16 -30.60 23.75
CA LEU A 590 -21.88 -30.43 25.17
C LEU A 590 -21.70 -28.95 25.53
N LYS A 591 -20.96 -28.19 24.72
CA LYS A 591 -20.75 -26.75 24.90
C LYS A 591 -22.06 -25.96 24.82
N GLU A 592 -22.89 -26.22 23.82
CA GLU A 592 -24.21 -25.59 23.64
C GLU A 592 -25.15 -25.86 24.82
N LYS A 593 -25.06 -27.04 25.43
CA LYS A 593 -25.84 -27.42 26.62
C LYS A 593 -25.24 -26.94 27.94
N GLY A 594 -24.10 -26.24 27.93
CA GLY A 594 -23.38 -25.84 29.15
C GLY A 594 -22.82 -27.01 29.96
N ALA A 595 -22.69 -28.19 29.36
CA ALA A 595 -22.31 -29.45 30.01
C ALA A 595 -20.82 -29.78 29.83
N LEU A 596 -19.99 -28.82 29.38
CA LEU A 596 -18.55 -28.99 29.18
C LEU A 596 -17.78 -28.13 30.21
N PRO A 597 -17.39 -28.68 31.37
CA PRO A 597 -16.69 -27.92 32.40
C PRO A 597 -15.25 -27.61 31.96
N SER A 598 -14.86 -26.34 31.97
CA SER A 598 -13.52 -25.89 31.60
C SER A 598 -12.41 -26.46 32.50
N THR A 599 -12.75 -26.91 33.70
CA THR A 599 -11.82 -27.55 34.64
C THR A 599 -11.42 -28.96 34.24
N SER A 600 -12.23 -29.63 33.40
CA SER A 600 -12.05 -31.05 33.05
C SER A 600 -11.88 -31.28 31.55
N PHE A 601 -12.26 -30.31 30.71
CA PHE A 601 -11.98 -30.29 29.28
C PHE A 601 -11.42 -28.90 28.88
N PRO A 602 -10.19 -28.81 28.35
CA PRO A 602 -9.54 -27.53 28.05
C PRO A 602 -10.33 -26.67 27.04
N GLN A 603 -10.44 -25.37 27.31
CA GLN A 603 -11.13 -24.45 26.41
C GLN A 603 -10.38 -24.31 25.09
N GLU A 604 -9.05 -24.30 25.12
CA GLU A 604 -8.20 -24.18 23.93
C GLU A 604 -8.33 -25.41 23.02
N LEU A 605 -8.42 -26.61 23.60
CA LEU A 605 -8.73 -27.83 22.84
C LEU A 605 -10.15 -27.80 22.26
N THR A 606 -11.10 -27.24 23.00
CA THR A 606 -12.47 -27.01 22.50
C THR A 606 -12.47 -26.08 21.29
N SER A 607 -11.72 -24.97 21.35
CA SER A 607 -11.58 -24.02 20.23
C SER A 607 -10.99 -24.69 18.99
N LEU A 608 -9.94 -25.51 19.15
CA LEU A 608 -9.34 -26.27 18.05
C LEU A 608 -10.35 -27.22 17.37
N LEU A 609 -11.10 -28.00 18.18
CA LEU A 609 -12.06 -28.97 17.67
C LEU A 609 -13.27 -28.32 16.99
N LEU A 610 -13.70 -27.15 17.47
CA LEU A 610 -14.83 -26.42 16.88
C LEU A 610 -14.41 -25.52 15.71
N GLY A 611 -13.12 -25.22 15.61
CA GLY A 611 -12.52 -24.46 14.51
C GLY A 611 -12.58 -25.22 13.19
N SER A 612 -12.99 -24.53 12.12
CA SER A 612 -13.08 -25.17 10.81
C SER A 612 -11.71 -25.38 10.15
N ASN A 613 -10.69 -24.59 10.49
CA ASN A 613 -9.39 -24.60 9.84
C ASN A 613 -8.60 -25.89 10.13
N PHE A 614 -8.46 -26.28 11.40
CA PHE A 614 -7.80 -27.52 11.77
C PHE A 614 -8.39 -28.76 11.09
N ILE A 615 -9.73 -28.94 11.16
CA ILE A 615 -10.41 -30.09 10.54
C ILE A 615 -10.22 -30.10 9.03
N LYS A 616 -10.40 -28.95 8.36
CA LYS A 616 -10.19 -28.82 6.92
C LYS A 616 -8.76 -29.14 6.52
N THR A 617 -7.77 -28.66 7.29
CA THR A 617 -6.36 -28.90 7.00
C THR A 617 -6.00 -30.37 7.11
N ILE A 618 -6.44 -31.03 8.19
CA ILE A 618 -6.24 -32.47 8.41
C ILE A 618 -6.91 -33.28 7.27
N GLU A 619 -8.10 -32.90 6.85
CA GLU A 619 -8.80 -33.54 5.75
C GLU A 619 -8.12 -33.31 4.38
N SER A 620 -7.63 -32.10 4.11
CA SER A 620 -6.83 -31.79 2.93
C SER A 620 -5.56 -32.64 2.87
N ALA A 621 -4.82 -32.76 3.97
CA ALA A 621 -3.63 -33.60 4.04
C ALA A 621 -3.96 -35.08 3.78
N ARG A 622 -5.09 -35.58 4.27
CA ARG A 622 -5.59 -36.93 3.99
C ARG A 622 -5.89 -37.12 2.50
N ILE A 623 -6.55 -36.16 1.86
CA ILE A 623 -6.85 -36.19 0.43
C ILE A 623 -5.56 -36.22 -0.39
N LEU A 624 -4.57 -35.37 -0.06
CA LEU A 624 -3.26 -35.35 -0.73
C LEU A 624 -2.54 -36.69 -0.60
N ARG A 625 -2.53 -37.29 0.60
CA ARG A 625 -1.95 -38.62 0.82
C ARG A 625 -2.61 -39.69 -0.06
N ASN A 626 -3.94 -39.66 -0.16
CA ASN A 626 -4.68 -40.67 -0.92
C ASN A 626 -4.50 -40.52 -2.43
N LYS A 627 -4.36 -39.29 -2.95
CA LYS A 627 -4.05 -39.06 -4.37
C LYS A 627 -2.74 -39.72 -4.79
N ARG A 628 -1.72 -39.70 -3.93
CA ARG A 628 -0.43 -40.39 -4.16
C ARG A 628 -0.58 -41.89 -4.41
N SER A 629 -1.47 -42.58 -3.70
CA SER A 629 -1.67 -44.03 -3.82
C SER A 629 -2.26 -44.44 -5.17
N HIS A 630 -2.85 -43.51 -5.93
CA HIS A 630 -3.50 -43.78 -7.21
C HIS A 630 -2.66 -43.41 -8.44
N GLU A 631 -1.68 -42.50 -8.32
CA GLU A 631 -0.99 -41.89 -9.48
C GLU A 631 0.43 -42.43 -9.76
N GLY A 632 0.95 -43.39 -8.97
CA GLY A 632 2.26 -43.99 -9.23
C GLY A 632 3.46 -43.07 -8.94
N LEU A 633 4.69 -43.55 -9.19
CA LEU A 633 5.95 -42.84 -8.88
C LEU A 633 6.07 -41.55 -9.71
N LEU A 634 5.83 -40.42 -9.07
CA LEU A 634 5.91 -39.10 -9.67
C LEU A 634 7.36 -38.62 -9.86
N ASP A 635 7.54 -37.77 -10.86
CA ASP A 635 8.78 -37.10 -11.21
C ASP A 635 9.19 -36.05 -10.15
N GLY A 636 10.33 -35.38 -10.37
CA GLY A 636 10.91 -34.44 -9.39
C GLY A 636 10.07 -33.18 -9.16
N GLN A 637 9.39 -32.68 -10.19
CA GLN A 637 8.66 -31.40 -10.11
C GLN A 637 7.34 -31.57 -9.35
N ASP A 638 6.65 -32.68 -9.56
CA ASP A 638 5.41 -33.02 -8.84
C ASP A 638 5.66 -33.28 -7.35
N ALA A 639 6.82 -33.84 -7.00
CA ALA A 639 7.22 -34.05 -5.61
C ALA A 639 7.47 -32.72 -4.87
N GLU A 640 8.10 -31.74 -5.52
CA GLU A 640 8.32 -30.41 -4.95
C GLU A 640 7.02 -29.63 -4.76
N ASN A 641 6.12 -29.68 -5.75
CA ASN A 641 4.82 -29.01 -5.65
C ASN A 641 4.00 -29.58 -4.48
N ARG A 642 3.98 -30.91 -4.32
CA ARG A 642 3.31 -31.56 -3.18
C ARG A 642 3.94 -31.21 -1.85
N LEU A 643 5.27 -31.13 -1.79
CA LEU A 643 5.95 -30.70 -0.57
C LEU A 643 5.51 -29.28 -0.20
N LYS A 644 5.47 -28.35 -1.16
CA LYS A 644 4.99 -26.98 -0.95
C LYS A 644 3.53 -26.95 -0.47
N GLU A 645 2.65 -27.75 -1.06
CA GLU A 645 1.25 -27.87 -0.60
C GLU A 645 1.16 -28.34 0.86
N LEU A 646 1.95 -29.36 1.24
CA LEU A 646 2.00 -29.85 2.63
C LEU A 646 2.60 -28.83 3.60
N GLU A 647 3.61 -28.08 3.17
CA GLU A 647 4.22 -27.00 3.95
C GLU A 647 3.20 -25.88 4.20
N VAL A 648 2.40 -25.50 3.21
CA VAL A 648 1.28 -24.56 3.37
C VAL A 648 0.26 -25.08 4.40
N LEU A 649 -0.11 -26.35 4.31
CA LEU A 649 -1.01 -26.98 5.30
C LEU A 649 -0.41 -27.02 6.71
N ILE A 650 0.91 -27.15 6.85
CA ILE A 650 1.55 -27.08 8.17
C ILE A 650 1.52 -25.67 8.75
N GLN A 651 1.79 -24.67 7.90
CA GLN A 651 1.71 -23.27 8.34
C GLN A 651 0.28 -22.90 8.77
N SER A 652 -0.75 -23.45 8.13
CA SER A 652 -2.14 -23.11 8.45
C SER A 652 -2.58 -23.56 9.85
N ILE A 653 -2.04 -24.67 10.40
CA ILE A 653 -2.48 -25.21 11.71
C ILE A 653 -1.47 -25.04 12.84
N ARG A 654 -0.24 -24.63 12.54
CA ARG A 654 0.87 -24.53 13.49
C ARG A 654 0.50 -23.80 14.78
N TYR A 655 -0.11 -22.61 14.68
CA TYR A 655 -0.45 -21.80 15.85
C TYR A 655 -1.69 -22.27 16.60
N GLU A 656 -2.69 -22.79 15.89
CA GLU A 656 -3.87 -23.39 16.51
C GLU A 656 -3.48 -24.59 17.37
N LEU A 657 -2.57 -25.43 16.86
CA LEU A 657 -2.04 -26.57 17.62
C LEU A 657 -1.24 -26.13 18.85
N VAL A 658 -0.37 -25.13 18.73
CA VAL A 658 0.39 -24.63 19.90
C VAL A 658 -0.54 -24.06 20.95
N GLY A 659 -1.50 -23.23 20.56
CA GLY A 659 -2.48 -22.65 21.48
C GLY A 659 -3.28 -23.74 22.20
N ALA A 660 -3.82 -24.69 21.44
CA ALA A 660 -4.62 -25.81 21.95
C ALA A 660 -3.86 -26.72 22.93
N LEU A 661 -2.59 -26.97 22.65
CA LEU A 661 -1.77 -27.91 23.43
C LEU A 661 -0.95 -27.23 24.53
N SER A 662 -0.79 -25.91 24.51
CA SER A 662 -0.06 -25.14 25.53
C SER A 662 -0.49 -25.47 26.98
N PRO A 663 -1.79 -25.54 27.33
CA PRO A 663 -2.21 -25.87 28.68
C PRO A 663 -2.10 -27.37 29.04
N ILE A 664 -1.79 -28.23 28.06
CA ILE A 664 -1.81 -29.69 28.19
C ILE A 664 -0.39 -30.24 28.07
N ALA A 665 0.20 -30.65 29.19
CA ALA A 665 1.53 -31.26 29.15
C ALA A 665 1.42 -32.80 29.13
N LEU A 666 2.05 -33.43 28.14
CA LEU A 666 2.21 -34.89 28.11
C LEU A 666 3.35 -35.31 29.05
N MET A 667 3.06 -36.24 29.96
CA MET A 667 3.97 -36.66 31.02
C MET A 667 4.02 -38.19 31.06
N TYR A 668 5.20 -38.79 31.13
CA TYR A 668 5.36 -40.23 31.35
C TYR A 668 5.78 -40.51 32.78
N LEU A 669 5.05 -41.37 33.49
CA LEU A 669 5.39 -41.76 34.85
C LEU A 669 6.71 -42.55 34.84
N PHE A 670 7.76 -41.96 35.40
CA PHE A 670 9.08 -42.60 35.48
C PHE A 670 9.26 -43.34 36.80
N GLU A 671 8.87 -42.72 37.90
CA GLU A 671 9.01 -43.34 39.21
C GLU A 671 8.00 -42.77 40.22
N SER A 672 7.52 -43.62 41.14
CA SER A 672 6.74 -43.21 42.30
C SER A 672 7.34 -43.78 43.58
N ARG A 673 7.58 -42.92 44.58
CA ARG A 673 8.10 -43.34 45.89
C ARG A 673 7.30 -42.70 47.01
N ARG A 674 6.95 -43.48 48.04
CA ARG A 674 6.27 -42.96 49.23
C ARG A 674 7.27 -42.27 50.17
N LYS A 675 7.02 -41.00 50.51
CA LYS A 675 7.85 -40.17 51.41
C LYS A 675 6.96 -39.36 52.36
N LYS A 676 7.11 -39.56 53.67
CA LYS A 676 6.39 -38.82 54.74
C LYS A 676 4.85 -38.78 54.57
N GLY A 677 4.26 -39.91 54.19
CA GLY A 677 2.80 -40.03 54.03
C GLY A 677 2.23 -39.51 52.71
N LYS A 678 3.06 -38.91 51.84
CA LYS A 678 2.72 -38.56 50.45
C LYS A 678 3.51 -39.41 49.46
N TYR A 679 3.11 -39.39 48.20
CA TYR A 679 3.85 -39.95 47.08
C TYR A 679 4.64 -38.83 46.41
N LEU A 680 5.95 -39.02 46.27
CA LEU A 680 6.80 -38.23 45.39
C LEU A 680 6.84 -38.94 44.05
N ILE A 681 6.27 -38.31 43.04
CA ILE A 681 6.10 -38.86 41.71
C ILE A 681 6.99 -38.09 40.74
N GLN A 682 7.85 -38.80 40.04
CA GLN A 682 8.73 -38.25 39.02
C GLN A 682 8.20 -38.60 37.63
N PHE A 683 8.05 -37.58 36.80
CA PHE A 683 7.62 -37.70 35.42
C PHE A 683 8.71 -37.27 34.44
N LYS A 684 8.76 -37.93 33.28
CA LYS A 684 9.43 -37.40 32.09
C LYS A 684 8.47 -36.45 31.37
N ASP A 685 8.91 -35.21 31.17
CA ASP A 685 8.19 -34.18 30.42
C ASP A 685 8.35 -34.44 28.92
N CYS A 686 7.29 -34.92 28.28
CA CYS A 686 7.29 -35.35 26.89
C CYS A 686 7.03 -34.17 25.95
N ARG A 687 7.86 -33.12 26.02
CA ARG A 687 7.81 -31.96 25.13
C ARG A 687 9.10 -31.79 24.33
N GLY A 688 8.95 -31.33 23.09
CA GLY A 688 10.04 -31.10 22.16
C GLY A 688 10.58 -32.36 21.49
N ALA A 689 11.49 -32.18 20.54
CA ALA A 689 12.10 -33.28 19.78
C ALA A 689 13.32 -33.93 20.46
N SER A 690 13.64 -33.54 21.69
CA SER A 690 14.81 -34.08 22.40
C SER A 690 14.65 -35.58 22.65
N ASN A 691 15.74 -36.33 22.42
CA ASN A 691 15.86 -37.72 22.85
C ASN A 691 16.07 -37.83 24.37
N ARG A 692 16.38 -36.73 25.07
CA ARG A 692 16.48 -36.71 26.53
C ARG A 692 15.30 -35.92 27.09
N LEU A 693 14.33 -36.63 27.67
CA LEU A 693 13.18 -36.02 28.32
C LEU A 693 13.57 -35.53 29.71
N SER A 694 13.19 -34.30 30.05
CA SER A 694 13.50 -33.70 31.35
C SER A 694 12.62 -34.29 32.45
N LEU A 695 13.21 -34.55 33.62
CA LEU A 695 12.47 -35.04 34.79
C LEU A 695 11.80 -33.90 35.55
N ARG A 696 10.60 -34.15 36.07
CA ARG A 696 9.84 -33.23 36.93
C ARG A 696 9.24 -33.99 38.11
N ASP A 697 9.37 -33.42 39.29
CA ASP A 697 8.89 -34.03 40.52
C ASP A 697 7.58 -33.38 40.98
N PHE A 698 6.65 -34.19 41.48
CA PHE A 698 5.36 -33.76 42.02
C PHE A 698 5.03 -34.50 43.32
N GLU A 699 4.41 -33.81 44.27
CA GLU A 699 3.89 -34.45 45.48
C GLU A 699 2.39 -34.73 45.34
N ARG A 700 1.96 -35.96 45.65
CA ARG A 700 0.55 -36.37 45.61
C ARG A 700 0.11 -37.14 46.84
N SER A 701 -1.19 -37.11 47.12
CA SER A 701 -1.83 -37.89 48.18
C SER A 701 -2.08 -39.35 47.80
N ALA A 702 -2.15 -39.65 46.50
CA ALA A 702 -2.39 -40.97 45.95
C ALA A 702 -1.30 -41.33 44.93
N ASP A 703 -1.05 -42.63 44.82
CA ASP A 703 -0.15 -43.20 43.82
C ASP A 703 -0.78 -43.17 42.42
N LEU A 704 0.04 -43.40 41.39
CA LEU A 704 -0.38 -43.49 40.00
C LEU A 704 0.08 -44.80 39.38
N GLN A 705 -0.63 -45.26 38.36
CA GLN A 705 -0.23 -46.45 37.59
C GLN A 705 0.78 -46.07 36.50
N ASP A 706 1.64 -47.00 36.11
CA ASP A 706 2.60 -46.78 35.03
C ASP A 706 1.91 -46.39 33.72
N GLY A 707 2.48 -45.42 33.00
CA GLY A 707 1.99 -44.99 31.70
C GLY A 707 2.11 -43.49 31.42
N LEU A 708 1.46 -43.07 30.33
CA LEU A 708 1.37 -41.68 29.90
C LEU A 708 0.18 -40.97 30.57
N TYR A 709 0.37 -39.70 30.87
CA TYR A 709 -0.60 -38.83 31.51
C TYR A 709 -0.66 -37.48 30.81
N LEU A 710 -1.87 -36.92 30.73
CA LEU A 710 -2.11 -35.53 30.39
C LEU A 710 -2.18 -34.72 31.70
N LYS A 711 -1.28 -33.77 31.85
CA LYS A 711 -1.31 -32.79 32.94
C LYS A 711 -2.06 -31.54 32.49
N LEU A 712 -3.17 -31.26 33.15
CA LEU A 712 -3.93 -30.02 33.02
C LEU A 712 -4.05 -29.39 34.40
N ASN A 713 -3.39 -28.26 34.63
CA ASN A 713 -3.24 -27.67 35.97
C ASN A 713 -2.71 -28.73 36.97
N GLU A 714 -3.42 -29.00 38.07
CA GLU A 714 -3.05 -30.02 39.06
C GLU A 714 -3.63 -31.41 38.76
N LEU A 715 -4.41 -31.56 37.69
CA LEU A 715 -4.99 -32.83 37.28
C LEU A 715 -3.98 -33.61 36.43
N PHE A 716 -3.91 -34.92 36.68
CA PHE A 716 -3.22 -35.87 35.82
C PHE A 716 -4.22 -36.91 35.35
N ILE A 717 -4.43 -36.96 34.05
CA ILE A 717 -5.42 -37.81 33.41
C ILE A 717 -4.66 -38.90 32.66
N PRO A 718 -4.89 -40.20 32.97
CA PRO A 718 -4.28 -41.28 32.20
C PRO A 718 -4.60 -41.13 30.71
N LEU A 719 -3.57 -41.18 29.87
CA LEU A 719 -3.74 -41.18 28.44
C LEU A 719 -4.26 -42.55 28.00
N LEU A 720 -5.25 -42.56 27.10
CA LEU A 720 -5.71 -43.80 26.50
C LEU A 720 -4.58 -44.51 25.73
N PRO A 721 -4.53 -45.85 25.72
CA PRO A 721 -3.38 -46.62 25.22
C PRO A 721 -3.34 -46.73 23.69
N VAL A 722 -3.85 -45.72 23.00
CA VAL A 722 -3.71 -45.51 21.55
C VAL A 722 -2.29 -45.03 21.24
N ILE A 723 -1.69 -44.27 22.16
CA ILE A 723 -0.30 -43.83 22.07
C ILE A 723 0.46 -44.40 23.28
N GLN A 724 1.61 -44.99 23.01
CA GLN A 724 2.48 -45.58 24.02
C GLN A 724 3.87 -44.99 23.95
N TYR A 725 4.59 -45.09 25.07
CA TYR A 725 5.99 -44.70 25.17
C TYR A 725 6.77 -45.86 25.76
N ASP A 726 7.77 -46.32 25.01
CA ASP A 726 8.75 -47.29 25.46
C ASP A 726 9.96 -46.51 25.95
N ASP A 727 10.25 -46.62 27.25
CA ASP A 727 11.31 -45.84 27.88
C ASP A 727 12.71 -46.39 27.61
N ASP A 728 12.83 -47.70 27.43
CA ASP A 728 14.11 -48.37 27.15
C ASP A 728 14.59 -48.01 25.74
N LEU A 729 13.68 -48.04 24.78
CA LEU A 729 13.93 -47.65 23.40
C LEU A 729 13.79 -46.14 23.17
N ASN A 730 13.17 -45.43 24.12
CA ASN A 730 12.85 -44.00 24.03
C ASN A 730 12.09 -43.68 22.73
N ILE A 731 11.04 -44.45 22.44
CA ILE A 731 10.20 -44.29 21.25
C ILE A 731 8.74 -44.11 21.62
N PHE A 732 8.03 -43.34 20.80
CA PHE A 732 6.57 -43.27 20.84
C PHE A 732 6.01 -44.15 19.73
N THR A 733 5.01 -44.95 20.08
CA THR A 733 4.29 -45.81 19.14
C THR A 733 2.82 -45.44 19.14
N PHE A 734 2.22 -45.57 17.97
CA PHE A 734 0.83 -45.21 17.66
C PHE A 734 0.08 -46.48 17.28
N PHE A 735 -1.19 -46.56 17.62
CA PHE A 735 -2.01 -47.73 17.35
C PHE A 735 -2.31 -47.80 15.85
N ASN A 736 -2.03 -48.95 15.25
CA ASN A 736 -2.21 -49.16 13.82
C ASN A 736 -3.30 -50.19 13.53
N ALA A 737 -3.31 -51.34 14.21
CA ALA A 737 -4.31 -52.37 13.95
C ALA A 737 -4.52 -53.34 15.10
N LEU A 738 -5.67 -54.01 15.11
CA LEU A 738 -5.94 -55.21 15.89
C LEU A 738 -6.03 -56.42 14.96
N GLN A 739 -5.32 -57.49 15.31
CA GLN A 739 -5.34 -58.78 14.63
C GLN A 739 -5.50 -59.89 15.67
N ARG A 740 -6.74 -60.40 15.85
CA ARG A 740 -7.07 -61.41 16.87
C ARG A 740 -6.73 -60.94 18.30
N ASP A 741 -5.60 -61.41 18.83
CA ASP A 741 -5.07 -61.16 20.18
C ASP A 741 -3.72 -60.41 20.11
N GLU A 742 -3.41 -59.80 18.97
CA GLU A 742 -2.24 -58.97 18.74
C GLU A 742 -2.62 -57.52 18.46
N VAL A 743 -1.81 -56.62 19.00
CA VAL A 743 -1.86 -55.18 18.72
C VAL A 743 -0.71 -54.86 17.80
N ALA A 744 -1.03 -54.28 16.64
CA ALA A 744 -0.05 -53.69 15.75
C ALA A 744 0.09 -52.20 16.08
N VAL A 745 1.33 -51.76 16.26
CA VAL A 745 1.68 -50.36 16.47
C VAL A 745 2.63 -49.88 15.37
N VAL A 746 2.69 -48.56 15.17
CA VAL A 746 3.58 -47.91 14.21
C VAL A 746 4.42 -46.84 14.90
N ASN A 747 5.68 -46.71 14.48
CA ASN A 747 6.57 -45.63 14.88
C ASN A 747 6.82 -44.68 13.70
N TYR A 748 6.31 -43.45 13.78
CA TYR A 748 6.45 -42.45 12.72
C TYR A 748 7.83 -41.77 12.66
N THR A 749 8.74 -42.05 13.61
CA THR A 749 10.02 -41.34 13.78
C THR A 749 11.26 -42.12 13.32
N HIS A 750 11.11 -43.41 12.98
CA HIS A 750 12.19 -44.29 12.49
C HIS A 750 12.01 -44.58 11.00
N GLY A 751 13.12 -44.59 10.25
CA GLY A 751 13.18 -44.44 8.78
C GLY A 751 12.60 -45.57 7.92
N GLU A 752 11.96 -46.56 8.52
CA GLU A 752 11.09 -47.52 7.83
C GLU A 752 9.79 -47.60 8.64
N TYR A 753 8.65 -47.62 7.95
CA TYR A 753 7.30 -47.79 8.52
C TYR A 753 7.22 -49.15 9.22
N SER A 754 7.84 -49.24 10.39
CA SER A 754 8.06 -50.47 11.12
C SER A 754 6.81 -50.72 11.94
N SER A 755 5.85 -51.39 11.31
CA SER A 755 4.71 -51.93 12.03
C SER A 755 5.18 -53.14 12.83
N HIS A 756 5.07 -53.07 14.15
CA HIS A 756 5.36 -54.20 15.02
C HIS A 756 4.05 -54.70 15.61
N SER A 757 3.84 -56.02 15.56
CA SER A 757 2.74 -56.68 16.25
C SER A 757 3.28 -57.41 17.47
N PHE A 758 2.57 -57.33 18.59
CA PHE A 758 2.86 -58.12 19.78
C PHE A 758 1.56 -58.56 20.45
N SER A 759 1.62 -59.67 21.18
CA SER A 759 0.48 -60.19 21.94
C SER A 759 0.53 -59.66 23.37
N ASP A 760 -0.45 -58.82 23.71
CA ASP A 760 -0.72 -58.36 25.07
C ASP A 760 -2.24 -58.35 25.27
N ALA A 761 -2.75 -59.40 25.92
CA ALA A 761 -4.18 -59.59 26.12
C ALA A 761 -4.83 -58.42 26.88
N LYS A 762 -4.11 -57.80 27.84
CA LYS A 762 -4.64 -56.67 28.61
C LYS A 762 -4.73 -55.43 27.73
N LEU A 763 -3.71 -55.18 26.93
CA LEU A 763 -3.72 -54.06 25.98
C LEU A 763 -4.78 -54.23 24.90
N VAL A 764 -4.94 -55.43 24.34
CA VAL A 764 -5.99 -55.75 23.35
C VAL A 764 -7.37 -55.42 23.91
N VAL A 765 -7.68 -55.91 25.12
CA VAL A 765 -8.96 -55.61 25.79
C VAL A 765 -9.11 -54.11 26.00
N THR A 766 -8.07 -53.44 26.50
CA THR A 766 -8.13 -52.00 26.78
C THR A 766 -8.34 -51.18 25.50
N ILE A 767 -7.70 -51.54 24.38
CA ILE A 767 -7.91 -50.87 23.08
C ILE A 767 -9.32 -51.14 22.56
N ARG A 768 -9.82 -52.37 22.68
CA ARG A 768 -11.20 -52.70 22.28
C ARG A 768 -12.22 -51.86 23.05
N GLU A 769 -12.08 -51.76 24.37
CA GLU A 769 -12.90 -50.88 25.22
C GLU A 769 -12.74 -49.41 24.85
N THR A 770 -11.50 -48.99 24.57
CA THR A 770 -11.16 -47.59 24.28
C THR A 770 -11.80 -47.10 22.99
N LEU A 771 -11.83 -47.96 21.97
CA LEU A 771 -12.31 -47.62 20.64
C LEU A 771 -13.74 -48.09 20.37
N GLY A 772 -14.43 -48.67 21.36
CA GLY A 772 -15.80 -49.19 21.19
C GLY A 772 -15.87 -50.35 20.19
N LEU A 773 -14.83 -51.20 20.14
CA LEU A 773 -14.75 -52.36 19.25
C LEU A 773 -15.38 -53.62 19.87
N ILE A 774 -15.99 -53.50 21.04
CA ILE A 774 -16.61 -54.61 21.76
C ILE A 774 -18.02 -54.84 21.22
N THR A 775 -18.37 -56.13 21.13
CA THR A 775 -19.76 -56.57 20.91
C THR A 775 -20.38 -56.93 22.24
#